data_AF-A0AA38T8Y5-F1
#
_entry.id   AF-A0AA38T8Y5-F1
#
_cell.length_a   1.000
_cell.length_b   1.000
_cell.length_c   1.000
_cell.angle_alpha   90.00
_cell.angle_beta   90.00
_cell.angle_gamma   90.00
#
_symmetry.space_group_name_H-M   'P 1'
#
loop_
_entity.id
_entity.type
_entity.pdbx_description
1 polymer ?
#
loop_
_entity_poly.entity_id
_entity_poly.type
_entity_poly.pdbx_seq_one_letter_code
_entity_poly.pdbx_strand_id
1 'polypeptide(L)'
;MRESDDQVSSAPISPRPPPAAHFPPQVLSSPSSQLNSPSLPRSPLSQTTTKTKTGGHKIVLPHALPAISAPVSQFNSPSMSRSPFLGTPDRPMTVPPSGARNPLVLHLTKLDPHDAWLPITESRNGNAFYAAFHTLCSGIGIQALVLPVAFTFLGWVWGIISLMLVFIWQLYTLYLLVNLHESIETGMRYSRYMQLANAAFGERLGNSLAKFPILYLSGGTCVALIIIGGSTAKIFFQIVCDDSSCKAERLTSTEWYLVFTCGAVLLSQLPNMNSIAGISLVGAITAIGYCTTIWVVSVVEGRPSNVSYDLVKSRSNAAWLFNIFNALGIIAFAFRGHNLILEIQATMPSSEKHPSRIPMWRGVKASYALIAICVFPLAIGGYWAYGQQIPTSGMLNALLMFHGKDLAKSVQGLVCLLVIINSLTSFQIYAMPTFDEMESGYVIKFKKPCPWWLRVVMRSFFGFANFLFAVAFPFLGSVAGLVGGIALPVTLAYPCFMWLKIKKPQVYSLKWWLNWVLGVFGMLLSVVVIVGGFYSIIDTGRQQKRNPISKNKAKVSNMRESDHQVSSAPISPSPRPPSAAYFPPQVLSSPASQLNLPSLPRSPLSQTTTKTKTGGHKIALPHALPAISAPVSHFNSPSMSRSPFLGTPDRPMTVPPSGARTPLGFIMSMNLTPKFLTPLGSPLRKVLHLTKLDPHDAWLPITESRNGNAFYAAFHTLCSGIGIQALVLPVAFTFLGWVWGIISLILVFIWQLYTLYLLVNLHESIETGMRYSRYMQLANAAFGERLGNSLAKFPILYLSGGTCVALIIIGGSTAKIFFQIVCDDSFCKAERLTSTEWYLVFTCGAVLLSQLPNMNSIAGISLVGAITAIGYCTTIWVVSVVEGRSSNVSYDLVKSRSDVACIFNIFNAFGIIAFAFRGHNLILEIQATMPSSGIHPSRIPMWRGVKASYALIAICVFPLAIGGYWAYGQQIPTSGMLNALFMFHGKDLAKSVQGLACLLVIINSLTSFQIYAMPTFDEMESGYVIKFKKPCPWWLRVVMRSFFGFANFFFAVAFPFLGSVAGLVGGIALPVTLAYPCFMWLKIKKPQVYSLKWWLNWVLGVFGMGLSVVVIVGALYTIIDTGVQV
;
A
#
# COMPACT_ATOMS: atom_id res chain seq x y z
N MET A 1 -12.29 -55.47 -32.08
CA MET A 1 -12.18 -56.91 -32.29
C MET A 1 -12.07 -57.54 -30.91
N ARG A 2 -13.10 -58.25 -30.44
CA ARG A 2 -13.14 -59.03 -29.16
C ARG A 2 -12.96 -58.22 -27.84
N GLU A 3 -13.64 -58.52 -26.74
CA GLU A 3 -14.83 -59.37 -26.49
C GLU A 3 -15.43 -59.01 -25.10
N SER A 4 -16.69 -59.37 -24.86
CA SER A 4 -17.31 -59.84 -23.59
C SER A 4 -17.17 -59.10 -22.23
N ASP A 5 -18.15 -59.10 -21.31
CA ASP A 5 -19.61 -59.41 -21.34
C ASP A 5 -20.25 -59.03 -19.97
N ASP A 6 -21.59 -58.84 -19.94
CA ASP A 6 -22.64 -59.32 -18.98
C ASP A 6 -22.47 -59.37 -17.42
N GLN A 7 -23.54 -59.42 -16.57
CA GLN A 7 -24.94 -58.96 -16.64
C GLN A 7 -25.63 -58.90 -15.25
N VAL A 8 -26.76 -58.17 -15.18
CA VAL A 8 -28.07 -58.44 -14.50
C VAL A 8 -28.09 -59.42 -13.31
N SER A 9 -28.62 -59.06 -12.11
CA SER A 9 -30.06 -59.05 -11.74
C SER A 9 -30.30 -58.31 -10.38
N SER A 10 -31.47 -58.18 -9.70
CA SER A 10 -32.83 -58.77 -9.80
C SER A 10 -33.94 -57.93 -9.11
N ALA A 11 -35.21 -58.34 -9.24
CA ALA A 11 -36.44 -57.95 -8.50
C ALA A 11 -37.51 -59.06 -8.72
N PRO A 12 -38.83 -58.98 -8.40
CA PRO A 12 -39.66 -58.00 -7.63
C PRO A 12 -40.68 -58.68 -6.64
N ILE A 13 -41.75 -57.99 -6.20
CA ILE A 13 -43.17 -58.49 -6.03
C ILE A 13 -44.13 -57.37 -5.51
N SER A 14 -45.42 -57.38 -5.89
CA SER A 14 -46.50 -56.45 -5.41
C SER A 14 -47.93 -56.93 -5.78
N PRO A 15 -48.97 -56.72 -4.92
CA PRO A 15 -50.29 -56.16 -5.37
C PRO A 15 -51.10 -55.37 -4.27
N ARG A 16 -51.60 -54.12 -4.49
CA ARG A 16 -52.95 -53.63 -4.98
C ARG A 16 -53.99 -53.13 -3.90
N PRO A 17 -55.10 -52.39 -4.24
CA PRO A 17 -55.80 -51.35 -3.38
C PRO A 17 -57.38 -51.52 -3.27
N PRO A 18 -58.32 -50.53 -3.12
CA PRO A 18 -58.41 -49.14 -2.56
C PRO A 18 -59.52 -48.91 -1.42
N PRO A 19 -60.53 -47.97 -1.42
CA PRO A 19 -60.56 -46.70 -0.60
C PRO A 19 -61.86 -46.30 0.24
N ALA A 20 -61.78 -45.17 1.02
CA ALA A 20 -62.80 -44.07 1.24
C ALA A 20 -63.47 -43.73 2.63
N ALA A 21 -63.42 -42.41 2.99
CA ALA A 21 -64.36 -41.45 3.67
C ALA A 21 -65.11 -41.64 5.05
N HIS A 22 -65.11 -40.60 5.94
CA HIS A 22 -66.28 -39.86 6.55
C HIS A 22 -65.93 -38.78 7.65
N PHE A 23 -66.93 -37.99 8.14
CA PHE A 23 -66.99 -36.90 9.18
C PHE A 23 -68.09 -37.22 10.25
N PRO A 24 -68.48 -36.46 11.34
CA PRO A 24 -68.12 -35.10 11.90
C PRO A 24 -67.67 -35.20 13.42
N PRO A 25 -68.12 -34.51 14.53
CA PRO A 25 -68.91 -33.27 14.83
C PRO A 25 -68.31 -32.30 15.94
N GLN A 26 -69.01 -31.98 17.05
CA GLN A 26 -68.77 -30.92 18.08
C GLN A 26 -69.44 -31.23 19.46
N VAL A 27 -69.20 -30.44 20.55
CA VAL A 27 -70.21 -29.75 21.46
C VAL A 27 -69.75 -29.45 22.93
N LEU A 28 -70.03 -28.21 23.43
CA LEU A 28 -70.08 -27.68 24.85
C LEU A 28 -68.83 -27.77 25.78
N SER A 29 -68.69 -27.09 26.95
CA SER A 29 -69.54 -26.11 27.71
C SER A 29 -68.70 -25.15 28.62
N SER A 30 -69.29 -24.04 29.06
CA SER A 30 -68.87 -23.20 30.23
C SER A 30 -69.93 -23.30 31.36
N PRO A 31 -69.75 -22.78 32.61
CA PRO A 31 -69.86 -21.32 32.89
C PRO A 31 -69.12 -20.75 34.15
N SER A 32 -69.19 -19.41 34.30
CA SER A 32 -69.21 -18.60 35.56
C SER A 32 -68.12 -18.76 36.65
N SER A 33 -67.52 -17.71 37.22
CA SER A 33 -67.79 -16.24 37.17
C SER A 33 -66.48 -15.44 37.50
N GLN A 34 -66.33 -14.31 38.22
CA GLN A 34 -67.13 -13.50 39.17
C GLN A 34 -66.66 -12.01 39.15
N LEU A 35 -66.90 -11.23 40.22
CA LEU A 35 -66.74 -9.75 40.32
C LEU A 35 -65.37 -9.36 40.96
N ASN A 36 -64.88 -8.10 41.04
CA ASN A 36 -65.54 -6.78 40.98
C ASN A 36 -64.55 -5.61 40.64
N SER A 37 -65.06 -4.37 40.53
CA SER A 37 -64.30 -3.10 40.59
C SER A 37 -65.10 -2.07 41.42
N PRO A 38 -64.50 -1.05 42.09
CA PRO A 38 -64.55 0.30 41.50
C PRO A 38 -63.52 1.36 41.98
N SER A 39 -63.58 2.54 41.34
CA SER A 39 -63.39 3.91 41.89
C SER A 39 -62.00 4.54 42.17
N LEU A 40 -61.88 5.79 41.71
CA LEU A 40 -61.09 6.92 42.24
C LEU A 40 -61.93 7.63 43.33
N PRO A 41 -61.38 8.34 44.34
CA PRO A 41 -60.71 9.64 44.09
C PRO A 41 -59.72 10.20 45.16
N ARG A 42 -59.25 11.44 44.90
CA ARG A 42 -58.69 12.47 45.84
C ARG A 42 -57.28 12.28 46.46
N SER A 43 -56.62 13.43 46.60
CA SER A 43 -55.44 13.71 47.41
C SER A 43 -55.82 14.36 48.76
N PRO A 44 -54.95 14.30 49.78
CA PRO A 44 -54.27 15.51 50.30
C PRO A 44 -52.73 15.37 50.20
N LEU A 45 -51.87 16.40 50.17
CA LEU A 45 -51.85 17.79 50.70
C LEU A 45 -51.32 17.93 52.14
N SER A 46 -49.99 17.94 52.27
CA SER A 46 -49.17 18.58 53.32
C SER A 46 -47.72 18.62 52.76
N GLN A 47 -46.99 19.75 52.62
CA GLN A 47 -46.45 20.67 53.65
C GLN A 47 -45.52 19.96 54.66
N THR A 48 -44.32 20.45 55.03
CA THR A 48 -43.48 21.62 54.64
C THR A 48 -42.00 21.34 55.09
N THR A 49 -40.94 22.16 55.03
CA THR A 49 -40.74 23.61 54.75
C THR A 49 -39.27 23.92 54.33
N THR A 50 -39.04 24.69 53.25
CA THR A 50 -37.98 25.73 53.10
C THR A 50 -36.47 25.35 53.16
N LYS A 51 -35.47 26.20 52.82
CA LYS A 51 -35.34 27.57 52.23
C LYS A 51 -33.98 27.58 51.47
N THR A 52 -33.87 27.89 50.16
CA THR A 52 -33.64 29.24 49.56
C THR A 52 -32.75 30.17 50.42
N LYS A 53 -31.66 30.78 49.93
CA LYS A 53 -31.51 31.82 48.88
C LYS A 53 -29.99 32.04 48.61
N THR A 54 -29.43 32.77 47.64
CA THR A 54 -29.85 33.53 46.42
C THR A 54 -28.63 33.54 45.47
N GLY A 55 -28.75 33.54 44.13
CA GLY A 55 -29.00 34.73 43.27
C GLY A 55 -27.67 35.26 42.71
N GLY A 56 -27.53 35.81 41.50
CA GLY A 56 -28.45 35.94 40.35
C GLY A 56 -27.71 36.42 39.08
N HIS A 57 -28.48 36.88 38.07
CA HIS A 57 -28.20 37.91 37.02
C HIS A 57 -26.76 38.35 36.64
N LYS A 58 -26.43 38.72 35.38
CA LYS A 58 -27.25 39.09 34.20
C LYS A 58 -26.43 39.03 32.87
N ILE A 59 -27.11 38.69 31.75
CA ILE A 59 -27.10 39.26 30.36
C ILE A 59 -25.76 39.86 29.80
N VAL A 60 -25.34 39.58 28.55
CA VAL A 60 -25.57 40.39 27.31
C VAL A 60 -25.12 39.58 26.06
N LEU A 61 -25.84 39.78 24.94
CA LEU A 61 -25.50 39.35 23.56
C LEU A 61 -25.11 40.60 22.75
N PRO A 62 -24.33 40.54 21.65
CA PRO A 62 -24.98 40.67 20.33
C PRO A 62 -24.23 40.07 19.09
N HIS A 63 -24.96 39.96 17.96
CA HIS A 63 -24.67 40.29 16.54
C HIS A 63 -23.23 40.20 15.92
N ALA A 64 -23.02 39.94 14.61
CA ALA A 64 -23.95 39.61 13.50
C ALA A 64 -23.27 38.96 12.25
N LEU A 65 -24.16 38.46 11.38
CA LEU A 65 -24.13 38.22 9.91
C LEU A 65 -23.55 39.38 9.04
N PRO A 66 -23.46 39.30 7.67
CA PRO A 66 -23.60 38.18 6.70
C PRO A 66 -22.51 38.19 5.57
N ALA A 67 -22.88 37.79 4.33
CA ALA A 67 -22.63 38.49 3.05
C ALA A 67 -21.59 37.96 2.05
N ILE A 68 -22.02 36.96 1.25
CA ILE A 68 -22.11 37.03 -0.23
C ILE A 68 -20.90 37.54 -1.04
N SER A 69 -20.41 36.74 -1.99
CA SER A 69 -19.93 37.21 -3.31
C SER A 69 -19.80 36.03 -4.28
N ALA A 70 -20.06 36.25 -5.58
CA ALA A 70 -20.10 35.20 -6.62
C ALA A 70 -18.91 35.29 -7.64
N PRO A 71 -19.05 35.12 -8.97
CA PRO A 71 -18.38 34.00 -9.67
C PRO A 71 -17.47 34.45 -10.85
N VAL A 72 -17.37 33.62 -11.92
CA VAL A 72 -16.66 33.84 -13.22
C VAL A 72 -15.14 33.63 -13.14
N SER A 73 -14.41 33.11 -14.14
CA SER A 73 -14.66 32.66 -15.53
C SER A 73 -14.58 31.12 -15.69
N GLN A 74 -15.39 30.44 -16.51
CA GLN A 74 -15.50 30.43 -17.98
C GLN A 74 -14.25 29.92 -18.75
N PHE A 75 -14.38 28.77 -19.41
CA PHE A 75 -14.25 28.69 -20.88
C PHE A 75 -15.10 27.54 -21.47
N ASN A 76 -15.56 27.73 -22.70
CA ASN A 76 -16.41 26.81 -23.50
C ASN A 76 -15.50 25.79 -24.25
N SER A 77 -15.93 24.75 -24.99
CA SER A 77 -17.21 24.14 -25.46
C SER A 77 -16.85 22.76 -26.10
N PRO A 78 -17.71 22.01 -26.83
CA PRO A 78 -19.14 22.19 -27.12
C PRO A 78 -20.04 20.99 -26.71
N SER A 79 -21.34 21.25 -26.62
CA SER A 79 -22.36 20.21 -26.89
C SER A 79 -22.81 20.31 -28.35
N MET A 80 -22.95 19.17 -29.03
CA MET A 80 -23.78 19.13 -30.24
C MET A 80 -25.26 19.10 -29.82
N SER A 81 -26.09 19.83 -30.56
CA SER A 81 -27.54 19.87 -30.36
C SER A 81 -28.25 19.69 -31.69
N ARG A 82 -29.30 18.84 -31.69
CA ARG A 82 -30.65 19.23 -32.13
C ARG A 82 -31.66 18.10 -31.94
N SER A 83 -32.91 18.52 -31.83
CA SER A 83 -34.16 17.75 -31.90
C SER A 83 -34.61 17.63 -33.40
N PRO A 84 -35.84 17.20 -33.74
CA PRO A 84 -36.92 16.58 -32.95
C PRO A 84 -37.37 15.22 -33.55
N PHE A 85 -38.53 14.69 -33.14
CA PHE A 85 -39.64 14.39 -34.07
C PHE A 85 -40.96 14.12 -33.32
N LEU A 86 -42.07 14.05 -34.07
CA LEU A 86 -43.47 13.82 -33.67
C LEU A 86 -43.64 12.52 -32.84
N GLY A 87 -44.71 12.30 -32.06
CA GLY A 87 -45.95 13.07 -31.87
C GLY A 87 -47.21 12.19 -32.03
N THR A 88 -48.38 12.69 -31.63
CA THR A 88 -49.72 12.04 -31.76
C THR A 88 -49.99 10.88 -30.73
N PRO A 89 -51.26 10.50 -30.42
CA PRO A 89 -51.82 10.96 -29.14
C PRO A 89 -52.76 9.95 -28.38
N ASP A 90 -53.41 10.46 -27.32
CA ASP A 90 -54.73 10.10 -26.80
C ASP A 90 -55.21 8.63 -26.66
N ARG A 91 -55.53 8.25 -25.41
CA ARG A 91 -56.89 8.53 -24.90
C ARG A 91 -56.99 8.51 -23.36
N PRO A 92 -57.87 9.34 -22.75
CA PRO A 92 -58.10 9.39 -21.31
C PRO A 92 -59.36 8.63 -20.86
N MET A 93 -59.33 8.05 -19.66
CA MET A 93 -60.47 7.68 -18.80
C MET A 93 -59.91 7.17 -17.46
N THR A 94 -60.43 7.46 -16.27
CA THR A 94 -61.36 8.50 -15.77
C THR A 94 -61.18 8.52 -14.25
N VAL A 95 -61.21 9.70 -13.60
CA VAL A 95 -60.95 9.80 -12.14
C VAL A 95 -62.27 9.73 -11.34
N PRO A 96 -62.47 8.75 -10.43
CA PRO A 96 -63.43 8.86 -9.34
C PRO A 96 -62.86 9.74 -8.20
N PRO A 97 -63.69 10.51 -7.49
CA PRO A 97 -63.20 11.62 -6.66
C PRO A 97 -62.60 11.22 -5.30
N SER A 98 -61.77 12.15 -4.83
CA SER A 98 -61.01 12.19 -3.56
C SER A 98 -61.71 11.70 -2.29
N GLY A 99 -60.99 10.91 -1.48
CA GLY A 99 -61.22 10.73 -0.05
C GLY A 99 -59.89 10.50 0.70
N ALA A 100 -59.69 11.19 1.83
CA ALA A 100 -58.58 11.04 2.80
C ALA A 100 -57.12 10.99 2.25
N ARG A 101 -56.42 12.13 2.28
CA ARG A 101 -54.94 12.17 2.15
C ARG A 101 -54.27 11.63 3.44
N ASN A 102 -53.86 10.37 3.44
CA ASN A 102 -52.83 9.86 4.37
C ASN A 102 -51.46 9.81 3.65
N PRO A 103 -50.40 10.43 4.19
CA PRO A 103 -49.09 10.46 3.54
C PRO A 103 -48.24 9.20 3.81
N LEU A 104 -47.55 8.72 2.77
CA LEU A 104 -46.28 7.98 2.81
C LEU A 104 -46.18 6.67 3.62
N VAL A 105 -46.39 5.53 2.96
CA VAL A 105 -45.48 4.36 3.07
C VAL A 105 -45.27 3.71 1.69
N LEU A 106 -44.32 4.23 0.91
CA LEU A 106 -43.86 3.57 -0.32
C LEU A 106 -42.94 2.41 0.07
N HIS A 107 -43.30 1.16 -0.28
CA HIS A 107 -42.46 0.00 -0.03
C HIS A 107 -41.22 0.00 -0.95
N LEU A 108 -40.12 0.53 -0.43
CA LEU A 108 -38.80 0.44 -1.02
C LEU A 108 -38.07 -0.78 -0.42
N THR A 109 -37.30 -1.52 -1.23
CA THR A 109 -36.45 -2.61 -0.72
C THR A 109 -35.60 -2.12 0.46
N LYS A 110 -35.61 -2.86 1.57
CA LYS A 110 -35.03 -2.44 2.84
C LYS A 110 -33.51 -2.55 2.81
N LEU A 111 -32.89 -1.49 2.31
CA LEU A 111 -31.45 -1.25 2.40
C LEU A 111 -31.09 -0.89 3.85
N ASP A 112 -29.92 -1.35 4.33
CA ASP A 112 -29.31 -0.72 5.51
C ASP A 112 -28.90 0.71 5.10
N PRO A 113 -29.34 1.78 5.79
CA PRO A 113 -28.92 3.15 5.51
C PRO A 113 -27.39 3.36 5.59
N HIS A 114 -26.67 2.48 6.29
CA HIS A 114 -25.22 2.47 6.37
C HIS A 114 -24.54 1.83 5.16
N ASP A 115 -25.18 0.85 4.50
CA ASP A 115 -24.64 0.23 3.28
C ASP A 115 -24.59 1.24 2.12
N ALA A 116 -25.43 2.28 2.10
CA ALA A 116 -25.37 3.36 1.10
C ALA A 116 -24.04 4.15 1.08
N TRP A 117 -23.10 3.84 1.98
CA TRP A 117 -21.81 4.52 2.13
C TRP A 117 -20.58 3.63 1.98
N LEU A 118 -20.76 2.38 1.53
CA LEU A 118 -19.70 1.40 1.34
C LEU A 118 -19.30 1.27 -0.14
N PRO A 119 -18.04 0.92 -0.47
CA PRO A 119 -17.52 0.94 -1.85
C PRO A 119 -18.28 0.09 -2.86
N ILE A 120 -18.94 -0.96 -2.40
CA ILE A 120 -19.66 -1.91 -3.25
C ILE A 120 -21.10 -1.42 -3.55
N THR A 121 -21.60 -0.50 -2.73
CA THR A 121 -23.03 -0.16 -2.62
C THR A 121 -23.34 1.33 -2.66
N GLU A 122 -22.32 2.19 -2.63
CA GLU A 122 -22.40 3.67 -2.75
C GLU A 122 -22.91 4.12 -4.12
N SER A 123 -22.44 3.50 -5.20
CA SER A 123 -22.93 3.78 -6.55
C SER A 123 -23.70 2.58 -7.07
N ARG A 124 -25.04 2.71 -7.08
CA ARG A 124 -25.96 1.69 -7.60
C ARG A 124 -26.39 1.96 -9.05
N ASN A 125 -25.42 2.35 -9.90
CA ASN A 125 -25.63 2.74 -11.30
C ASN A 125 -25.10 1.68 -12.31
N GLY A 126 -24.66 0.53 -11.83
CA GLY A 126 -24.10 -0.56 -12.62
C GLY A 126 -25.14 -1.27 -13.49
N ASN A 127 -24.68 -1.88 -14.59
CA ASN A 127 -25.52 -2.48 -15.62
C ASN A 127 -24.94 -3.81 -16.12
N ALA A 128 -25.65 -4.47 -17.04
CA ALA A 128 -25.27 -5.79 -17.55
C ALA A 128 -23.87 -5.85 -18.19
N PHE A 129 -23.44 -4.79 -18.89
CA PHE A 129 -22.08 -4.72 -19.46
C PHE A 129 -21.03 -4.60 -18.37
N TYR A 130 -21.27 -3.76 -17.36
CA TYR A 130 -20.33 -3.57 -16.24
C TYR A 130 -20.13 -4.89 -15.49
N ALA A 131 -21.20 -5.64 -15.23
CA ALA A 131 -21.09 -6.98 -14.67
C ALA A 131 -20.30 -7.94 -15.57
N ALA A 132 -20.56 -7.96 -16.89
CA ALA A 132 -19.79 -8.78 -17.81
C ALA A 132 -18.28 -8.45 -17.74
N PHE A 133 -17.92 -7.16 -17.69
CA PHE A 133 -16.53 -6.70 -17.61
C PHE A 133 -15.87 -7.10 -16.27
N HIS A 134 -16.53 -6.85 -15.13
CA HIS A 134 -16.03 -7.26 -13.82
C HIS A 134 -15.85 -8.78 -13.73
N THR A 135 -16.81 -9.55 -14.24
CA THR A 135 -16.78 -11.01 -14.20
C THR A 135 -15.75 -11.60 -15.18
N LEU A 136 -15.51 -11.00 -16.35
CA LEU A 136 -14.45 -11.42 -17.26
C LEU A 136 -13.07 -11.20 -16.65
N CYS A 137 -12.80 -9.98 -16.18
CA CYS A 137 -11.52 -9.62 -15.59
C CYS A 137 -11.21 -10.46 -14.34
N SER A 138 -12.16 -10.64 -13.41
CA SER A 138 -11.94 -11.46 -12.22
C SER A 138 -11.93 -12.97 -12.48
N GLY A 139 -12.61 -13.45 -13.53
CA GLY A 139 -12.72 -14.87 -13.88
C GLY A 139 -11.57 -15.41 -14.73
N ILE A 140 -11.07 -14.64 -15.71
CA ILE A 140 -9.92 -15.02 -16.55
C ILE A 140 -8.63 -14.55 -15.86
N GLY A 141 -8.30 -15.17 -14.72
CA GLY A 141 -7.06 -14.90 -14.00
C GLY A 141 -5.86 -15.71 -14.49
N ILE A 142 -4.66 -15.32 -14.05
CA ILE A 142 -3.38 -16.02 -14.24
C ILE A 142 -3.47 -17.52 -13.86
N GLN A 143 -4.27 -17.83 -12.84
CA GLN A 143 -4.68 -19.17 -12.41
C GLN A 143 -5.04 -20.13 -13.57
N ALA A 144 -5.62 -19.63 -14.67
CA ALA A 144 -5.92 -20.43 -15.86
C ALA A 144 -4.65 -20.87 -16.63
N LEU A 145 -3.54 -20.14 -16.55
CA LEU A 145 -2.26 -20.52 -17.20
C LEU A 145 -1.64 -21.79 -16.59
N VAL A 146 -2.02 -22.16 -15.37
CA VAL A 146 -1.59 -23.40 -14.70
C VAL A 146 -2.52 -24.57 -15.05
N LEU A 147 -3.65 -24.32 -15.71
CA LEU A 147 -4.68 -25.32 -16.00
C LEU A 147 -4.21 -26.52 -16.84
N PRO A 148 -3.33 -26.40 -17.86
CA PRO A 148 -2.82 -27.56 -18.57
C PRO A 148 -1.90 -28.45 -17.71
N VAL A 149 -1.35 -27.93 -16.60
CA VAL A 149 -0.58 -28.75 -15.63
C VAL A 149 -1.48 -29.81 -15.00
N ALA A 150 -2.77 -29.52 -14.77
CA ALA A 150 -3.74 -30.51 -14.28
C ALA A 150 -3.93 -31.68 -15.27
N PHE A 151 -3.86 -31.40 -16.58
CA PHE A 151 -4.03 -32.42 -17.62
C PHE A 151 -2.86 -33.40 -17.66
N THR A 152 -1.67 -33.06 -17.13
CA THR A 152 -0.55 -34.01 -17.00
C THR A 152 -0.83 -35.17 -16.03
N PHE A 153 -1.76 -34.98 -15.08
CA PHE A 153 -2.16 -35.99 -14.10
C PHE A 153 -3.52 -36.64 -14.40
N LEU A 154 -4.42 -35.93 -15.10
CA LEU A 154 -5.76 -36.41 -15.47
C LEU A 154 -5.81 -37.02 -16.89
N GLY A 155 -4.91 -36.61 -17.79
CA GLY A 155 -4.94 -36.94 -19.21
C GLY A 155 -6.09 -36.23 -19.95
N TRP A 156 -6.18 -36.49 -21.26
CA TRP A 156 -7.15 -35.86 -22.15
C TRP A 156 -8.61 -35.99 -21.69
N VAL A 157 -9.10 -37.22 -21.50
CA VAL A 157 -10.52 -37.50 -21.25
C VAL A 157 -10.97 -36.93 -19.91
N TRP A 158 -10.29 -37.28 -18.82
CA TRP A 158 -10.67 -36.79 -17.49
C TRP A 158 -10.35 -35.31 -17.29
N GLY A 159 -9.30 -34.76 -17.93
CA GLY A 159 -9.03 -33.33 -17.93
C GLY A 159 -10.20 -32.53 -18.50
N ILE A 160 -10.68 -32.90 -19.70
CA ILE A 160 -11.83 -32.24 -20.36
C ILE A 160 -13.12 -32.43 -19.55
N ILE A 161 -13.42 -33.65 -19.08
CA ILE A 161 -14.62 -33.93 -18.29
C ILE A 161 -14.62 -33.15 -16.97
N SER A 162 -13.51 -33.16 -16.21
CA SER A 162 -13.40 -32.40 -14.97
C SER A 162 -13.52 -30.89 -15.20
N LEU A 163 -12.90 -30.37 -16.27
CA LEU A 163 -13.00 -28.96 -16.64
C LEU A 163 -14.45 -28.55 -16.97
N MET A 164 -15.18 -29.38 -17.75
CA MET A 164 -16.59 -29.15 -18.08
C MET A 164 -17.50 -29.21 -16.85
N LEU A 165 -17.35 -30.24 -16.01
CA LEU A 165 -18.19 -30.42 -14.82
C LEU A 165 -18.03 -29.29 -13.81
N VAL A 166 -16.78 -28.89 -13.52
CA VAL A 166 -16.52 -27.76 -12.61
C VAL A 166 -17.08 -26.47 -13.19
N PHE A 167 -16.89 -26.20 -14.49
CA PHE A 167 -17.45 -25.00 -15.15
C PHE A 167 -18.98 -24.93 -15.10
N ILE A 168 -19.69 -26.04 -15.38
CA ILE A 168 -21.16 -26.11 -15.35
C ILE A 168 -21.71 -25.93 -13.93
N TRP A 169 -21.14 -26.63 -12.95
CA TRP A 169 -21.50 -26.49 -11.53
C TRP A 169 -21.24 -25.06 -11.04
N GLN A 170 -20.12 -24.47 -11.46
CA GLN A 170 -19.77 -23.12 -11.06
C GLN A 170 -20.72 -22.06 -11.65
N LEU A 171 -21.18 -22.24 -12.89
CA LEU A 171 -22.22 -21.41 -13.50
C LEU A 171 -23.59 -21.59 -12.79
N TYR A 172 -23.88 -22.80 -12.29
CA TYR A 172 -25.06 -23.05 -11.47
C TYR A 172 -25.00 -22.32 -10.13
N THR A 173 -23.89 -22.35 -9.40
CA THR A 173 -23.81 -21.66 -8.09
C THR A 173 -23.82 -20.13 -8.24
N LEU A 174 -23.33 -19.58 -9.35
CA LEU A 174 -23.57 -18.18 -9.72
C LEU A 174 -25.06 -17.86 -9.88
N TYR A 175 -25.83 -18.70 -10.57
CA TYR A 175 -27.28 -18.53 -10.70
C TYR A 175 -27.99 -18.49 -9.33
N LEU A 176 -27.55 -19.33 -8.38
CA LEU A 176 -28.06 -19.32 -7.01
C LEU A 176 -27.78 -17.98 -6.33
N LEU A 177 -26.51 -17.55 -6.28
CA LEU A 177 -26.10 -16.29 -5.64
C LEU A 177 -26.85 -15.10 -6.24
N VAL A 178 -26.97 -15.03 -7.57
CA VAL A 178 -27.66 -13.93 -8.25
C VAL A 178 -29.15 -13.83 -7.91
N ASN A 179 -29.79 -14.96 -7.58
CA ASN A 179 -31.19 -15.02 -7.12
C ASN A 179 -31.34 -14.97 -5.58
N LEU A 180 -30.24 -15.08 -4.83
CA LEU A 180 -30.19 -14.94 -3.36
C LEU A 180 -29.90 -13.51 -2.90
N HIS A 181 -29.32 -12.68 -3.76
CA HIS A 181 -29.05 -11.25 -3.52
C HIS A 181 -30.25 -10.45 -3.01
N GLU A 182 -31.47 -10.84 -3.42
CA GLU A 182 -32.73 -10.18 -3.08
C GLU A 182 -33.71 -11.18 -2.44
N SER A 183 -34.18 -10.84 -1.23
CA SER A 183 -35.19 -11.58 -0.48
C SER A 183 -36.58 -11.01 -0.74
N ILE A 184 -37.48 -11.84 -1.29
CA ILE A 184 -38.88 -11.48 -1.51
C ILE A 184 -39.66 -11.53 -0.18
N GLU A 185 -39.36 -12.52 0.69
CA GLU A 185 -40.03 -12.71 1.99
C GLU A 185 -39.74 -11.58 3.00
N THR A 186 -38.54 -10.98 2.95
CA THR A 186 -38.10 -10.00 3.96
C THR A 186 -37.80 -8.60 3.40
N GLY A 187 -37.91 -8.40 2.09
CA GLY A 187 -37.56 -7.16 1.39
C GLY A 187 -36.09 -6.73 1.49
N MET A 188 -35.24 -7.55 2.11
CA MET A 188 -33.82 -7.28 2.34
C MET A 188 -32.96 -7.57 1.10
N ARG A 189 -31.91 -6.77 0.88
CA ARG A 189 -30.93 -6.95 -0.20
C ARG A 189 -29.55 -7.24 0.38
N TYR A 190 -29.10 -8.50 0.28
CA TYR A 190 -27.80 -8.95 0.77
C TYR A 190 -26.70 -8.50 -0.19
N SER A 191 -26.13 -7.33 0.06
CA SER A 191 -25.16 -6.70 -0.84
C SER A 191 -23.74 -7.28 -0.76
N ARG A 192 -23.51 -8.24 0.16
CA ARG A 192 -22.21 -8.86 0.44
C ARG A 192 -22.36 -10.35 0.75
N TYR A 193 -21.39 -11.16 0.36
CA TYR A 193 -21.33 -12.60 0.68
C TYR A 193 -21.37 -12.85 2.19
N MET A 194 -20.69 -12.00 2.98
CA MET A 194 -20.71 -12.08 4.45
C MET A 194 -22.12 -11.89 5.03
N GLN A 195 -22.90 -10.94 4.50
CA GLN A 195 -24.28 -10.70 4.93
C GLN A 195 -25.17 -11.90 4.59
N LEU A 196 -25.02 -12.48 3.39
CA LEU A 196 -25.79 -13.65 2.96
C LEU A 196 -25.43 -14.90 3.80
N ALA A 197 -24.15 -15.12 4.09
CA ALA A 197 -23.69 -16.20 4.96
C ALA A 197 -24.22 -16.08 6.39
N ASN A 198 -24.19 -14.89 6.97
CA ASN A 198 -24.76 -14.62 8.29
C ASN A 198 -26.29 -14.81 8.32
N ALA A 199 -26.99 -14.50 7.22
CA ALA A 199 -28.43 -14.75 7.09
C ALA A 199 -28.79 -16.24 6.91
N ALA A 200 -27.96 -17.01 6.20
CA ALA A 200 -28.19 -18.44 5.95
C ALA A 200 -27.79 -19.35 7.14
N PHE A 201 -26.74 -18.98 7.87
CA PHE A 201 -26.10 -19.83 8.90
C PHE A 201 -26.10 -19.23 10.31
N GLY A 202 -26.57 -17.99 10.48
CA GLY A 202 -26.53 -17.25 11.75
C GLY A 202 -25.17 -16.59 12.01
N GLU A 203 -25.14 -15.47 12.74
CA GLU A 203 -23.95 -14.60 12.84
C GLU A 203 -22.67 -15.28 13.32
N ARG A 204 -22.74 -16.25 14.25
CA ARG A 204 -21.53 -16.91 14.77
C ARG A 204 -20.91 -17.86 13.74
N LEU A 205 -21.74 -18.71 13.14
CA LEU A 205 -21.30 -19.73 12.19
C LEU A 205 -21.02 -19.13 10.81
N GLY A 206 -21.85 -18.18 10.36
CA GLY A 206 -21.65 -17.43 9.12
C GLY A 206 -20.33 -16.65 9.12
N ASN A 207 -20.06 -15.85 10.16
CA ASN A 207 -18.79 -15.13 10.24
C ASN A 207 -17.60 -16.09 10.36
N SER A 208 -17.72 -17.21 11.08
CA SER A 208 -16.63 -18.20 11.16
C SER A 208 -16.33 -18.86 9.81
N LEU A 209 -17.36 -19.41 9.14
CA LEU A 209 -17.23 -20.15 7.88
C LEU A 209 -16.93 -19.24 6.68
N ALA A 210 -17.32 -17.97 6.71
CA ALA A 210 -17.11 -17.04 5.60
C ALA A 210 -15.92 -16.09 5.78
N LYS A 211 -15.60 -15.61 7.00
CA LYS A 211 -14.61 -14.54 7.18
C LYS A 211 -13.17 -14.98 6.93
N PHE A 212 -12.77 -16.15 7.43
CA PHE A 212 -11.42 -16.67 7.14
C PHE A 212 -11.27 -16.99 5.64
N PRO A 213 -12.20 -17.73 4.99
CA PRO A 213 -12.11 -17.95 3.55
C PRO A 213 -12.20 -16.67 2.71
N ILE A 214 -13.08 -15.70 3.00
CA ILE A 214 -13.17 -14.44 2.21
C ILE A 214 -11.89 -13.61 2.34
N LEU A 215 -11.32 -13.47 3.53
CA LEU A 215 -10.06 -12.72 3.71
C LEU A 215 -8.90 -13.41 2.97
N TYR A 216 -8.86 -14.75 2.98
CA TYR A 216 -7.92 -15.55 2.19
C TYR A 216 -8.17 -15.46 0.67
N LEU A 217 -9.42 -15.46 0.25
CA LEU A 217 -9.86 -15.45 -1.15
C LEU A 217 -9.74 -14.06 -1.79
N SER A 218 -9.73 -13.00 -0.99
CA SER A 218 -9.35 -11.64 -1.38
C SER A 218 -7.83 -11.45 -1.29
N GLY A 219 -7.27 -11.47 -0.07
CA GLY A 219 -5.85 -11.20 0.20
C GLY A 219 -4.91 -12.15 -0.52
N GLY A 220 -5.14 -13.47 -0.44
CA GLY A 220 -4.31 -14.46 -1.12
C GLY A 220 -4.33 -14.34 -2.65
N THR A 221 -5.40 -13.79 -3.25
CA THR A 221 -5.38 -13.47 -4.69
C THR A 221 -4.53 -12.24 -4.95
N CYS A 222 -4.69 -11.18 -4.15
CA CYS A 222 -3.85 -9.99 -4.23
C CYS A 222 -2.36 -10.32 -4.10
N VAL A 223 -1.98 -11.21 -3.17
CA VAL A 223 -0.60 -11.73 -3.04
C VAL A 223 -0.15 -12.47 -4.31
N ALA A 224 -0.96 -13.40 -4.84
CA ALA A 224 -0.60 -14.17 -6.03
C ALA A 224 -0.49 -13.30 -7.30
N LEU A 225 -1.37 -12.30 -7.45
CA LEU A 225 -1.30 -11.31 -8.53
C LEU A 225 -0.05 -10.42 -8.40
N ILE A 226 0.35 -10.06 -7.18
CA ILE A 226 1.61 -9.34 -6.91
C ILE A 226 2.82 -10.16 -7.36
N ILE A 227 2.91 -11.42 -6.95
CA ILE A 227 4.02 -12.31 -7.34
C ILE A 227 4.08 -12.42 -8.86
N ILE A 228 2.99 -12.87 -9.50
CA ILE A 228 3.07 -13.32 -10.89
C ILE A 228 2.99 -12.13 -11.86
N GLY A 229 2.24 -11.07 -11.53
CA GLY A 229 2.27 -9.82 -12.28
C GLY A 229 3.65 -9.16 -12.25
N GLY A 230 4.33 -9.17 -11.10
CA GLY A 230 5.70 -8.70 -10.96
C GLY A 230 6.72 -9.59 -11.71
N SER A 231 6.68 -10.92 -11.51
CA SER A 231 7.55 -11.84 -12.26
C SER A 231 7.34 -11.73 -13.77
N THR A 232 6.11 -11.53 -14.24
CA THR A 232 5.82 -11.35 -15.68
C THR A 232 6.32 -10.00 -16.18
N ALA A 233 6.31 -8.95 -15.36
CA ALA A 233 6.88 -7.65 -15.69
C ALA A 233 8.42 -7.69 -15.76
N LYS A 234 9.09 -8.43 -14.86
CA LYS A 234 10.52 -8.76 -15.00
C LYS A 234 10.83 -9.40 -16.34
N ILE A 235 10.06 -10.42 -16.70
CA ILE A 235 10.23 -11.17 -17.95
C ILE A 235 9.93 -10.29 -19.17
N PHE A 236 8.84 -9.49 -19.17
CA PHE A 236 8.53 -8.49 -20.19
C PHE A 236 9.71 -7.55 -20.44
N PHE A 237 10.30 -7.01 -19.37
CA PHE A 237 11.44 -6.12 -19.48
C PHE A 237 12.65 -6.84 -20.10
N GLN A 238 13.00 -8.04 -19.64
CA GLN A 238 14.10 -8.83 -20.20
C GLN A 238 13.90 -9.19 -21.68
N ILE A 239 12.65 -9.32 -22.15
CA ILE A 239 12.32 -9.55 -23.57
C ILE A 239 12.49 -8.28 -24.41
N VAL A 240 12.11 -7.12 -23.86
CA VAL A 240 12.21 -5.81 -24.54
C VAL A 240 13.64 -5.23 -24.41
N CYS A 241 14.45 -5.76 -23.50
CA CYS A 241 15.82 -5.35 -23.22
C CYS A 241 16.83 -6.49 -23.38
N ASP A 242 17.38 -6.63 -24.58
CA ASP A 242 18.68 -7.31 -24.75
C ASP A 242 19.81 -6.49 -24.11
N ASP A 243 20.89 -7.17 -23.74
CA ASP A 243 22.08 -6.60 -23.09
C ASP A 243 22.79 -5.48 -23.88
N SER A 244 22.48 -5.31 -25.17
CA SER A 244 22.96 -4.21 -26.02
C SER A 244 22.02 -2.98 -26.06
N SER A 245 20.76 -3.15 -25.66
CA SER A 245 19.65 -2.22 -25.95
C SER A 245 19.18 -1.41 -24.74
N CYS A 246 19.32 -1.94 -23.53
CA CYS A 246 18.99 -1.24 -22.29
C CYS A 246 20.20 -1.23 -21.34
N LYS A 247 20.77 -0.05 -21.11
CA LYS A 247 21.84 0.15 -20.09
C LYS A 247 21.33 0.14 -18.65
N ALA A 248 20.13 -0.39 -18.42
CA ALA A 248 19.58 -0.58 -17.09
C ALA A 248 20.15 -1.88 -16.51
N GLU A 249 20.72 -1.77 -15.32
CA GLU A 249 21.12 -2.90 -14.47
C GLU A 249 19.90 -3.84 -14.26
N ARG A 250 20.11 -5.16 -14.05
CA ARG A 250 19.05 -6.18 -14.20
C ARG A 250 18.08 -6.32 -13.02
N LEU A 251 16.89 -5.80 -13.23
CA LEU A 251 15.77 -5.64 -12.28
C LEU A 251 15.23 -7.01 -11.74
N THR A 252 15.10 -7.19 -10.41
CA THR A 252 14.88 -8.50 -9.73
C THR A 252 13.58 -8.62 -8.89
N SER A 253 13.28 -9.83 -8.40
CA SER A 253 11.89 -10.32 -8.24
C SER A 253 11.06 -9.62 -7.15
N THR A 254 11.54 -9.55 -5.90
CA THR A 254 10.86 -8.83 -4.80
C THR A 254 10.63 -7.34 -5.11
N GLU A 255 11.47 -6.78 -5.97
CA GLU A 255 11.40 -5.39 -6.37
C GLU A 255 10.32 -5.21 -7.43
N TRP A 256 10.31 -6.05 -8.47
CA TRP A 256 9.19 -6.21 -9.40
C TRP A 256 7.84 -6.57 -8.73
N TYR A 257 7.83 -7.09 -7.51
CA TYR A 257 6.58 -7.27 -6.76
C TYR A 257 6.04 -5.94 -6.20
N LEU A 258 6.88 -4.99 -5.75
CA LEU A 258 6.39 -3.65 -5.39
C LEU A 258 5.89 -2.90 -6.62
N VAL A 259 6.57 -3.05 -7.77
CA VAL A 259 6.12 -2.49 -9.06
C VAL A 259 4.65 -2.76 -9.29
N PHE A 260 4.31 -4.04 -9.25
CA PHE A 260 2.96 -4.50 -9.43
C PHE A 260 2.05 -4.07 -8.26
N THR A 261 2.51 -4.18 -7.01
CA THR A 261 1.73 -3.80 -5.81
C THR A 261 1.28 -2.36 -5.89
N CYS A 262 2.19 -1.46 -6.22
CA CYS A 262 1.91 -0.05 -6.42
C CYS A 262 0.91 0.11 -7.56
N GLY A 263 1.12 -0.61 -8.67
CA GLY A 263 0.25 -0.66 -9.84
C GLY A 263 -1.20 -0.91 -9.43
N ALA A 264 -1.36 -1.98 -8.67
CA ALA A 264 -2.59 -2.43 -8.08
C ALA A 264 -3.15 -1.43 -7.04
N VAL A 265 -2.32 -0.85 -6.18
CA VAL A 265 -2.73 0.10 -5.14
C VAL A 265 -3.41 1.34 -5.72
N LEU A 266 -3.03 1.84 -6.90
CA LEU A 266 -3.64 3.07 -7.43
C LEU A 266 -4.96 2.83 -8.17
N LEU A 267 -5.03 1.77 -8.99
CA LEU A 267 -6.31 1.40 -9.62
C LEU A 267 -7.37 1.07 -8.54
N SER A 268 -6.93 0.73 -7.31
CA SER A 268 -7.80 0.51 -6.14
C SER A 268 -8.44 1.78 -5.57
N GLN A 269 -7.94 2.96 -5.97
CA GLN A 269 -8.40 4.26 -5.47
C GLN A 269 -9.67 4.76 -6.13
N LEU A 270 -10.12 4.12 -7.21
CA LEU A 270 -11.43 4.39 -7.77
C LEU A 270 -12.52 4.08 -6.71
N PRO A 271 -13.43 5.03 -6.44
CA PRO A 271 -14.16 5.11 -5.18
C PRO A 271 -15.02 3.88 -4.88
N ASN A 272 -15.68 3.35 -5.92
CA ASN A 272 -16.69 2.30 -5.83
C ASN A 272 -16.63 1.33 -7.02
N MET A 273 -17.25 0.16 -6.89
CA MET A 273 -17.23 -0.91 -7.91
C MET A 273 -17.66 -0.40 -9.30
N ASN A 274 -18.69 0.44 -9.36
CA ASN A 274 -19.20 1.04 -10.60
C ASN A 274 -18.14 1.89 -11.34
N SER A 275 -17.20 2.50 -10.63
CA SER A 275 -16.10 3.27 -11.23
C SER A 275 -14.94 2.42 -11.77
N ILE A 276 -14.65 1.24 -11.19
CA ILE A 276 -13.67 0.29 -11.76
C ILE A 276 -14.20 -0.49 -12.98
N ALA A 277 -15.39 -0.16 -13.51
CA ALA A 277 -15.96 -0.84 -14.68
C ALA A 277 -15.13 -0.62 -15.96
N GLY A 278 -14.62 0.59 -16.19
CA GLY A 278 -13.72 0.86 -17.32
C GLY A 278 -12.37 0.15 -17.20
N ILE A 279 -11.83 0.06 -15.97
CA ILE A 279 -10.63 -0.73 -15.65
C ILE A 279 -10.90 -2.22 -15.89
N SER A 280 -12.08 -2.71 -15.52
CA SER A 280 -12.48 -4.11 -15.71
C SER A 280 -12.74 -4.45 -17.18
N LEU A 281 -13.14 -3.48 -18.00
CA LEU A 281 -13.23 -3.63 -19.46
C LEU A 281 -11.84 -3.81 -20.08
N VAL A 282 -10.88 -2.95 -19.72
CA VAL A 282 -9.48 -3.10 -20.15
C VAL A 282 -8.93 -4.46 -19.69
N GLY A 283 -9.17 -4.84 -18.43
CA GLY A 283 -8.79 -6.15 -17.91
C GLY A 283 -9.41 -7.32 -18.68
N ALA A 284 -10.71 -7.27 -18.96
CA ALA A 284 -11.40 -8.28 -19.76
C ALA A 284 -10.80 -8.41 -21.18
N ILE A 285 -10.51 -7.29 -21.83
CA ILE A 285 -9.87 -7.27 -23.17
C ILE A 285 -8.47 -7.89 -23.09
N THR A 286 -7.64 -7.49 -22.12
CA THR A 286 -6.28 -8.05 -22.03
C THR A 286 -6.27 -9.49 -21.55
N ALA A 287 -7.26 -9.93 -20.77
CA ALA A 287 -7.40 -11.32 -20.35
C ALA A 287 -7.76 -12.25 -21.52
N ILE A 288 -8.73 -11.86 -22.34
CA ILE A 288 -9.03 -12.54 -23.61
C ILE A 288 -7.78 -12.51 -24.51
N GLY A 289 -7.08 -11.37 -24.58
CA GLY A 289 -5.85 -11.16 -25.33
C GLY A 289 -4.73 -12.14 -24.98
N TYR A 290 -4.18 -12.11 -23.76
CA TYR A 290 -3.05 -13.00 -23.44
C TYR A 290 -3.47 -14.46 -23.50
N CYS A 291 -4.69 -14.80 -23.08
CA CYS A 291 -5.16 -16.18 -23.06
C CYS A 291 -5.20 -16.75 -24.47
N THR A 292 -5.75 -15.99 -25.42
CA THR A 292 -5.81 -16.37 -26.84
C THR A 292 -4.42 -16.43 -27.47
N THR A 293 -3.59 -15.39 -27.31
CA THR A 293 -2.26 -15.37 -27.93
C THR A 293 -1.36 -16.49 -27.40
N ILE A 294 -1.39 -16.80 -26.09
CA ILE A 294 -0.57 -17.87 -25.52
C ILE A 294 -0.95 -19.24 -26.12
N TRP A 295 -2.23 -19.58 -26.26
CA TRP A 295 -2.61 -20.88 -26.83
C TRP A 295 -2.47 -20.93 -28.35
N VAL A 296 -2.78 -19.86 -29.08
CA VAL A 296 -2.62 -19.82 -30.54
C VAL A 296 -1.14 -20.00 -30.89
N VAL A 297 -0.24 -19.24 -30.29
CA VAL A 297 1.20 -19.35 -30.59
C VAL A 297 1.76 -20.70 -30.15
N SER A 298 1.37 -21.22 -28.97
CA SER A 298 1.79 -22.57 -28.53
C SER A 298 1.32 -23.70 -29.46
N VAL A 299 0.30 -23.49 -30.29
CA VAL A 299 -0.17 -24.47 -31.29
C VAL A 299 0.47 -24.23 -32.65
N VAL A 300 0.66 -22.97 -33.06
CA VAL A 300 1.21 -22.58 -34.37
C VAL A 300 2.71 -22.84 -34.47
N GLU A 301 3.49 -22.58 -33.43
CA GLU A 301 4.93 -22.90 -33.37
C GLU A 301 5.22 -24.42 -33.26
N GLY A 302 4.16 -25.24 -33.25
CA GLY A 302 4.26 -26.69 -33.15
C GLY A 302 4.65 -27.18 -31.74
N ARG A 303 5.11 -28.44 -31.68
CA ARG A 303 5.41 -29.12 -30.41
C ARG A 303 6.91 -29.32 -30.26
N PRO A 304 7.49 -29.12 -29.06
CA PRO A 304 8.85 -29.56 -28.76
C PRO A 304 9.06 -31.05 -29.05
N SER A 305 10.30 -31.44 -29.31
CA SER A 305 10.64 -32.84 -29.52
C SER A 305 10.40 -33.66 -28.24
N ASN A 306 9.96 -34.92 -28.42
CA ASN A 306 9.68 -35.87 -27.35
C ASN A 306 8.57 -35.43 -26.35
N VAL A 307 7.57 -34.68 -26.80
CA VAL A 307 6.34 -34.44 -26.01
C VAL A 307 5.56 -35.76 -25.86
N SER A 308 5.30 -36.17 -24.62
CA SER A 308 4.40 -37.28 -24.28
C SER A 308 3.13 -36.79 -23.58
N TYR A 309 2.02 -37.48 -23.86
CA TYR A 309 0.72 -37.33 -23.20
C TYR A 309 0.37 -38.52 -22.30
N ASP A 310 1.34 -39.39 -21.98
CA ASP A 310 1.18 -40.36 -20.90
C ASP A 310 0.83 -39.62 -19.60
N LEU A 311 0.18 -40.30 -18.65
CA LEU A 311 0.01 -39.75 -17.31
C LEU A 311 1.37 -39.70 -16.58
N VAL A 312 1.62 -38.63 -15.84
CA VAL A 312 2.87 -38.46 -15.06
C VAL A 312 3.03 -39.60 -14.06
N LYS A 313 3.98 -40.51 -14.35
CA LYS A 313 4.24 -41.73 -13.59
C LYS A 313 4.61 -41.39 -12.14
N SER A 314 3.67 -41.66 -11.24
CA SER A 314 3.79 -41.39 -9.80
C SER A 314 4.38 -42.61 -9.07
N ARG A 315 5.15 -42.39 -8.00
CA ARG A 315 5.90 -43.47 -7.29
C ARG A 315 5.03 -44.54 -6.62
N SER A 316 3.73 -44.29 -6.45
CA SER A 316 2.76 -45.24 -5.90
C SER A 316 1.34 -44.82 -6.27
N ASN A 317 0.38 -45.74 -6.14
CA ASN A 317 -1.04 -45.49 -6.41
C ASN A 317 -1.60 -44.37 -5.49
N ALA A 318 -1.12 -44.29 -4.25
CA ALA A 318 -1.46 -43.20 -3.33
C ALA A 318 -0.91 -41.84 -3.81
N ALA A 319 0.33 -41.78 -4.30
CA ALA A 319 0.91 -40.57 -4.87
C ALA A 319 0.14 -40.11 -6.12
N TRP A 320 -0.27 -41.06 -6.97
CA TRP A 320 -1.12 -40.80 -8.15
C TRP A 320 -2.48 -40.21 -7.76
N LEU A 321 -3.17 -40.79 -6.76
CA LEU A 321 -4.44 -40.25 -6.26
C LEU A 321 -4.28 -38.83 -5.68
N PHE A 322 -3.26 -38.57 -4.86
CA PHE A 322 -3.02 -37.22 -4.33
C PHE A 322 -2.66 -36.20 -5.42
N ASN A 323 -1.95 -36.63 -6.48
CA ASN A 323 -1.68 -35.78 -7.64
C ASN A 323 -2.94 -35.48 -8.46
N ILE A 324 -3.86 -36.44 -8.59
CA ILE A 324 -5.20 -36.22 -9.17
C ILE A 324 -6.00 -35.22 -8.33
N PHE A 325 -6.00 -35.34 -7.00
CA PHE A 325 -6.70 -34.39 -6.13
C PHE A 325 -6.08 -32.99 -6.19
N ASN A 326 -4.75 -32.89 -6.29
CA ASN A 326 -4.06 -31.62 -6.53
C ASN A 326 -4.42 -31.02 -7.91
N ALA A 327 -4.54 -31.85 -8.95
CA ALA A 327 -4.95 -31.43 -10.30
C ALA A 327 -6.42 -30.93 -10.35
N LEU A 328 -7.34 -31.61 -9.66
CA LEU A 328 -8.71 -31.11 -9.45
C LEU A 328 -8.71 -29.78 -8.68
N GLY A 329 -7.79 -29.60 -7.74
CA GLY A 329 -7.53 -28.32 -7.08
C GLY A 329 -7.04 -27.22 -8.02
N ILE A 330 -6.18 -27.54 -8.99
CA ILE A 330 -5.73 -26.59 -10.02
C ILE A 330 -6.90 -26.19 -10.93
N ILE A 331 -7.78 -27.13 -11.31
CA ILE A 331 -9.01 -26.82 -12.05
C ILE A 331 -9.94 -25.91 -11.22
N ALA A 332 -10.14 -26.21 -9.94
CA ALA A 332 -10.94 -25.36 -9.05
C ALA A 332 -10.31 -23.97 -8.83
N PHE A 333 -8.98 -23.88 -8.79
CA PHE A 333 -8.23 -22.63 -8.68
C PHE A 333 -8.32 -21.78 -9.94
N ALA A 334 -8.35 -22.39 -11.13
CA ALA A 334 -8.56 -21.68 -12.39
C ALA A 334 -9.92 -20.93 -12.40
N PHE A 335 -10.94 -21.48 -11.73
CA PHE A 335 -12.26 -20.90 -11.56
C PHE A 335 -12.44 -20.21 -10.18
N ARG A 336 -11.59 -19.23 -9.88
CA ARG A 336 -11.74 -18.30 -8.75
C ARG A 336 -12.58 -17.06 -9.15
N GLY A 337 -13.10 -16.30 -8.18
CA GLY A 337 -13.79 -15.01 -8.41
C GLY A 337 -15.32 -15.05 -8.20
N HIS A 338 -15.91 -16.24 -8.14
CA HIS A 338 -17.36 -16.46 -7.95
C HIS A 338 -17.93 -15.88 -6.66
N ASN A 339 -17.08 -15.74 -5.65
CA ASN A 339 -17.36 -15.10 -4.36
C ASN A 339 -17.50 -13.56 -4.43
N LEU A 340 -17.31 -12.95 -5.60
CA LEU A 340 -17.44 -11.51 -5.84
C LEU A 340 -18.79 -11.15 -6.49
N ILE A 341 -19.65 -12.13 -6.78
CA ILE A 341 -20.81 -11.94 -7.64
C ILE A 341 -21.92 -11.12 -6.98
N LEU A 342 -22.09 -11.24 -5.66
CA LEU A 342 -23.06 -10.44 -4.90
C LEU A 342 -22.58 -8.98 -4.84
N GLU A 343 -21.28 -8.80 -4.68
CA GLU A 343 -20.61 -7.52 -4.67
C GLU A 343 -20.71 -6.82 -6.04
N ILE A 344 -20.56 -7.55 -7.15
CA ILE A 344 -20.82 -7.02 -8.49
C ILE A 344 -22.32 -6.67 -8.66
N GLN A 345 -23.24 -7.54 -8.23
CA GLN A 345 -24.68 -7.29 -8.33
C GLN A 345 -25.18 -6.13 -7.43
N ALA A 346 -24.51 -5.88 -6.32
CA ALA A 346 -24.81 -4.79 -5.40
C ALA A 346 -24.73 -3.41 -6.07
N THR A 347 -23.87 -3.27 -7.09
CA THR A 347 -23.73 -2.07 -7.93
C THR A 347 -24.95 -1.75 -8.79
N MET A 348 -25.90 -2.66 -8.95
CA MET A 348 -27.03 -2.43 -9.85
C MET A 348 -28.17 -1.70 -9.15
N PRO A 349 -28.93 -0.84 -9.87
CA PRO A 349 -30.20 -0.35 -9.38
C PRO A 349 -31.17 -1.54 -9.23
N SER A 350 -32.13 -1.41 -8.32
CA SER A 350 -33.16 -2.42 -8.11
C SER A 350 -34.43 -1.78 -7.59
N SER A 351 -35.57 -2.30 -8.04
CA SER A 351 -36.92 -1.97 -7.57
C SER A 351 -37.82 -3.19 -7.75
N GLU A 352 -38.99 -3.20 -7.11
CA GLU A 352 -39.94 -4.33 -7.19
C GLU A 352 -40.34 -4.65 -8.65
N LYS A 353 -40.45 -3.63 -9.51
CA LYS A 353 -40.75 -3.78 -10.94
C LYS A 353 -39.53 -4.14 -11.80
N HIS A 354 -38.31 -3.80 -11.33
CA HIS A 354 -37.06 -4.01 -12.07
C HIS A 354 -35.94 -4.54 -11.13
N PRO A 355 -35.93 -5.85 -10.83
CA PRO A 355 -34.98 -6.44 -9.89
C PRO A 355 -33.58 -6.68 -10.49
N SER A 356 -32.52 -6.46 -9.70
CA SER A 356 -31.13 -6.46 -10.16
C SER A 356 -30.66 -7.77 -10.79
N ARG A 357 -31.27 -8.90 -10.40
CA ARG A 357 -30.97 -10.24 -10.95
C ARG A 357 -31.07 -10.34 -12.47
N ILE A 358 -31.91 -9.54 -13.12
CA ILE A 358 -32.14 -9.60 -14.58
C ILE A 358 -30.95 -9.03 -15.36
N PRO A 359 -30.53 -7.75 -15.18
CA PRO A 359 -29.30 -7.25 -15.81
C PRO A 359 -28.07 -8.02 -15.36
N MET A 360 -27.99 -8.45 -14.10
CA MET A 360 -26.87 -9.25 -13.60
C MET A 360 -26.71 -10.57 -14.36
N TRP A 361 -27.77 -11.37 -14.47
CA TRP A 361 -27.71 -12.66 -15.17
C TRP A 361 -27.45 -12.52 -16.68
N ARG A 362 -27.84 -11.39 -17.30
CA ARG A 362 -27.44 -11.08 -18.68
C ARG A 362 -25.92 -10.89 -18.81
N GLY A 363 -25.32 -10.13 -17.89
CA GLY A 363 -23.86 -9.93 -17.82
C GLY A 363 -23.10 -11.23 -17.60
N VAL A 364 -23.55 -12.06 -16.65
CA VAL A 364 -22.94 -13.36 -16.34
C VAL A 364 -22.97 -14.33 -17.52
N LYS A 365 -24.08 -14.43 -18.27
CA LYS A 365 -24.11 -15.30 -19.45
C LYS A 365 -23.14 -14.86 -20.55
N ALA A 366 -22.99 -13.54 -20.76
CA ALA A 366 -22.06 -13.01 -21.76
C ALA A 366 -20.59 -13.23 -21.36
N SER A 367 -20.25 -13.02 -20.09
CA SER A 367 -18.89 -13.26 -19.59
C SER A 367 -18.53 -14.75 -19.61
N TYR A 368 -19.36 -15.66 -19.10
CA TYR A 368 -19.01 -17.08 -19.05
C TYR A 368 -18.88 -17.74 -20.43
N ALA A 369 -19.63 -17.28 -21.44
CA ALA A 369 -19.41 -17.72 -22.82
C ALA A 369 -17.98 -17.39 -23.31
N LEU A 370 -17.52 -16.16 -23.07
CA LEU A 370 -16.16 -15.72 -23.43
C LEU A 370 -15.08 -16.37 -22.55
N ILE A 371 -15.33 -16.59 -21.25
CA ILE A 371 -14.44 -17.37 -20.37
C ILE A 371 -14.24 -18.77 -20.94
N ALA A 372 -15.31 -19.45 -21.38
CA ALA A 372 -15.19 -20.79 -21.97
C ALA A 372 -14.35 -20.77 -23.25
N ILE A 373 -14.62 -19.84 -24.17
CA ILE A 373 -13.92 -19.69 -25.45
C ILE A 373 -12.41 -19.40 -25.26
N CYS A 374 -12.01 -18.76 -24.16
CA CYS A 374 -10.60 -18.55 -23.84
C CYS A 374 -9.97 -19.73 -23.08
N VAL A 375 -10.58 -20.14 -21.96
CA VAL A 375 -9.95 -21.05 -20.98
C VAL A 375 -9.91 -22.51 -21.46
N PHE A 376 -10.87 -22.96 -22.28
CA PHE A 376 -10.87 -24.34 -22.76
C PHE A 376 -9.80 -24.59 -23.84
N PRO A 377 -9.67 -23.75 -24.89
CA PRO A 377 -8.53 -23.82 -25.80
C PRO A 377 -7.17 -23.60 -25.12
N LEU A 378 -7.09 -22.75 -24.08
CA LEU A 378 -5.88 -22.63 -23.27
C LEU A 378 -5.49 -23.96 -22.60
N ALA A 379 -6.42 -24.63 -21.93
CA ALA A 379 -6.16 -25.92 -21.29
C ALA A 379 -5.80 -27.02 -22.30
N ILE A 380 -6.60 -27.15 -23.36
CA ILE A 380 -6.51 -28.22 -24.37
C ILE A 380 -5.29 -28.00 -25.26
N GLY A 381 -5.10 -26.79 -25.80
CA GLY A 381 -3.96 -26.41 -26.65
C GLY A 381 -2.64 -26.33 -25.88
N GLY A 382 -2.66 -25.91 -24.60
CA GLY A 382 -1.47 -25.95 -23.75
C GLY A 382 -1.02 -27.36 -23.39
N TYR A 383 -1.96 -28.26 -23.14
CA TYR A 383 -1.63 -29.66 -22.94
C TYR A 383 -1.18 -30.31 -24.26
N TRP A 384 -1.79 -29.95 -25.40
CA TRP A 384 -1.36 -30.38 -26.73
C TRP A 384 0.08 -29.98 -27.05
N ALA A 385 0.44 -28.72 -26.80
CA ALA A 385 1.74 -28.16 -27.12
C ALA A 385 2.87 -28.83 -26.32
N TYR A 386 2.72 -28.90 -24.98
CA TYR A 386 3.82 -29.24 -24.07
C TYR A 386 3.70 -30.62 -23.41
N GLY A 387 2.51 -31.22 -23.33
CA GLY A 387 2.27 -32.50 -22.65
C GLY A 387 2.84 -32.52 -21.22
N GLN A 388 3.57 -33.58 -20.86
CA GLN A 388 4.30 -33.67 -19.58
C GLN A 388 5.39 -32.60 -19.37
N GLN A 389 5.85 -31.90 -20.43
CA GLN A 389 6.97 -30.96 -20.33
C GLN A 389 6.55 -29.56 -19.80
N ILE A 390 5.25 -29.30 -19.57
CA ILE A 390 4.78 -28.01 -19.04
C ILE A 390 5.33 -27.74 -17.63
N PRO A 391 6.00 -26.60 -17.37
CA PRO A 391 6.48 -26.25 -16.04
C PRO A 391 5.32 -25.98 -15.07
N THR A 392 5.54 -26.24 -13.79
CA THR A 392 4.55 -26.01 -12.71
C THR A 392 4.19 -24.53 -12.51
N SER A 393 4.98 -23.61 -13.08
CA SER A 393 4.68 -22.17 -13.18
C SER A 393 3.79 -21.80 -14.37
N GLY A 394 3.27 -22.78 -15.12
CA GLY A 394 2.22 -22.63 -16.12
C GLY A 394 2.68 -22.24 -17.53
N MET A 395 1.68 -22.17 -18.41
CA MET A 395 1.81 -22.11 -19.87
C MET A 395 2.57 -20.88 -20.41
N LEU A 396 2.57 -19.75 -19.69
CA LEU A 396 3.39 -18.59 -20.04
C LEU A 396 4.89 -18.91 -19.96
N ASN A 397 5.32 -19.60 -18.90
CA ASN A 397 6.70 -20.03 -18.76
C ASN A 397 7.04 -21.15 -19.75
N ALA A 398 6.06 -22.00 -20.12
CA ALA A 398 6.24 -23.00 -21.17
C ALA A 398 6.57 -22.34 -22.52
N LEU A 399 5.74 -21.39 -22.96
CA LEU A 399 5.91 -20.67 -24.22
C LEU A 399 7.29 -20.01 -24.32
N LEU A 400 7.71 -19.32 -23.27
CA LEU A 400 9.00 -18.62 -23.25
C LEU A 400 10.21 -19.57 -23.09
N MET A 401 10.05 -20.70 -22.38
CA MET A 401 11.11 -21.69 -22.22
C MET A 401 11.36 -22.50 -23.50
N PHE A 402 10.31 -22.85 -24.25
CA PHE A 402 10.40 -23.74 -25.41
C PHE A 402 10.46 -23.00 -26.75
N HIS A 403 9.76 -21.86 -26.90
CA HIS A 403 9.67 -21.11 -28.16
C HIS A 403 10.23 -19.68 -28.05
N GLY A 404 10.69 -19.25 -26.87
CA GLY A 404 11.19 -17.89 -26.62
C GLY A 404 12.49 -17.49 -27.33
N LYS A 405 13.08 -18.38 -28.13
CA LYS A 405 14.21 -18.04 -29.02
C LYS A 405 13.76 -17.73 -30.44
N ASP A 406 12.76 -18.46 -30.91
CA ASP A 406 12.28 -18.45 -32.30
C ASP A 406 11.13 -17.45 -32.48
N LEU A 407 10.30 -17.29 -31.43
CA LEU A 407 9.18 -16.36 -31.40
C LEU A 407 9.65 -14.90 -31.34
N ALA A 408 9.11 -14.04 -32.21
CA ALA A 408 9.44 -12.62 -32.24
C ALA A 408 9.23 -11.92 -30.88
N LYS A 409 10.22 -11.13 -30.44
CA LYS A 409 10.23 -10.44 -29.14
C LYS A 409 9.04 -9.49 -28.93
N SER A 410 8.48 -8.96 -30.01
CA SER A 410 7.24 -8.16 -29.98
C SER A 410 6.03 -8.98 -29.52
N VAL A 411 5.93 -10.26 -29.91
CA VAL A 411 4.84 -11.17 -29.51
C VAL A 411 5.04 -11.64 -28.07
N GLN A 412 6.26 -12.03 -27.70
CA GLN A 412 6.63 -12.36 -26.33
C GLN A 412 6.33 -11.17 -25.38
N GLY A 413 6.72 -9.96 -25.79
CA GLY A 413 6.46 -8.72 -25.06
C GLY A 413 4.97 -8.42 -24.93
N LEU A 414 4.21 -8.48 -26.03
CA LEU A 414 2.76 -8.27 -26.03
C LEU A 414 2.05 -9.25 -25.08
N VAL A 415 2.41 -10.54 -25.11
CA VAL A 415 1.86 -11.55 -24.20
C VAL A 415 2.08 -11.16 -22.74
N CYS A 416 3.32 -10.84 -22.36
CA CYS A 416 3.63 -10.47 -20.98
C CYS A 416 2.94 -9.17 -20.56
N LEU A 417 2.89 -8.15 -21.43
CA LEU A 417 2.18 -6.89 -21.20
C LEU A 417 0.68 -7.11 -20.93
N LEU A 418 0.02 -7.95 -21.72
CA LEU A 418 -1.40 -8.28 -21.55
C LEU A 418 -1.66 -9.04 -20.23
N VAL A 419 -0.77 -9.94 -19.83
CA VAL A 419 -0.82 -10.61 -18.50
C VAL A 419 -0.67 -9.59 -17.37
N ILE A 420 0.29 -8.66 -17.46
CA ILE A 420 0.51 -7.62 -16.44
C ILE A 420 -0.74 -6.74 -16.29
N ILE A 421 -1.31 -6.24 -17.39
CA ILE A 421 -2.50 -5.40 -17.38
C ILE A 421 -3.71 -6.16 -16.82
N ASN A 422 -3.95 -7.42 -17.22
CA ASN A 422 -5.05 -8.19 -16.62
C ASN A 422 -4.83 -8.39 -15.12
N SER A 423 -3.59 -8.66 -14.71
CA SER A 423 -3.27 -8.87 -13.30
C SER A 423 -3.57 -7.61 -12.48
N LEU A 424 -3.13 -6.44 -12.97
CA LEU A 424 -3.33 -5.13 -12.33
C LEU A 424 -4.82 -4.77 -12.21
N THR A 425 -5.60 -5.06 -13.24
CA THR A 425 -7.05 -4.80 -13.28
C THR A 425 -7.84 -5.82 -12.43
N SER A 426 -7.46 -7.10 -12.46
CA SER A 426 -8.01 -8.18 -11.62
C SER A 426 -7.92 -7.86 -10.14
N PHE A 427 -6.76 -7.35 -9.69
CA PHE A 427 -6.51 -7.02 -8.28
C PHE A 427 -7.62 -6.13 -7.70
N GLN A 428 -8.19 -5.22 -8.48
CA GLN A 428 -9.16 -4.24 -7.99
C GLN A 428 -10.47 -4.88 -7.58
N ILE A 429 -10.90 -5.88 -8.35
CA ILE A 429 -12.14 -6.61 -8.12
C ILE A 429 -11.95 -7.57 -6.94
N TYR A 430 -10.77 -8.21 -6.84
CA TYR A 430 -10.44 -9.10 -5.71
C TYR A 430 -10.18 -8.38 -4.39
N ALA A 431 -9.67 -7.15 -4.39
CA ALA A 431 -9.39 -6.39 -3.19
C ALA A 431 -10.64 -5.71 -2.59
N MET A 432 -11.63 -5.37 -3.45
CA MET A 432 -12.81 -4.59 -3.05
C MET A 432 -13.64 -5.17 -1.89
N PRO A 433 -13.86 -6.49 -1.73
CA PRO A 433 -14.57 -7.03 -0.57
C PRO A 433 -13.84 -6.79 0.76
N THR A 434 -12.51 -6.82 0.76
CA THR A 434 -11.72 -6.52 1.97
C THR A 434 -11.72 -5.03 2.26
N PHE A 435 -11.73 -4.18 1.23
CA PHE A 435 -11.96 -2.74 1.40
C PHE A 435 -13.32 -2.49 2.04
N ASP A 436 -14.39 -3.05 1.48
CA ASP A 436 -15.75 -2.89 2.00
C ASP A 436 -15.87 -3.42 3.43
N GLU A 437 -15.31 -4.58 3.76
CA GLU A 437 -15.29 -5.12 5.13
C GLU A 437 -14.58 -4.18 6.12
N MET A 438 -13.39 -3.68 5.77
CA MET A 438 -12.63 -2.73 6.60
C MET A 438 -13.39 -1.41 6.78
N GLU A 439 -13.94 -0.88 5.70
CA GLU A 439 -14.80 0.30 5.69
C GLU A 439 -16.12 0.04 6.46
N SER A 440 -16.60 -1.20 6.55
CA SER A 440 -17.86 -1.59 7.19
C SER A 440 -17.78 -1.81 8.69
N GLY A 441 -16.72 -2.43 9.23
CA GLY A 441 -16.54 -2.50 10.69
C GLY A 441 -16.47 -1.09 11.30
N TYR A 442 -15.92 -0.17 10.51
CA TYR A 442 -15.91 1.25 10.76
C TYR A 442 -17.31 1.91 10.56
N VAL A 443 -17.99 1.58 9.46
CA VAL A 443 -19.40 1.92 9.14
C VAL A 443 -20.46 1.16 9.98
N ILE A 444 -20.01 0.40 10.99
CA ILE A 444 -20.81 -0.10 12.11
C ILE A 444 -20.56 0.73 13.39
N LYS A 445 -19.30 1.04 13.73
CA LYS A 445 -18.92 1.68 15.01
C LYS A 445 -19.41 3.14 15.23
N PHE A 446 -19.22 4.05 14.28
CA PHE A 446 -19.33 5.52 14.51
C PHE A 446 -20.48 6.28 13.73
N LYS A 447 -21.59 5.60 13.44
CA LYS A 447 -22.85 5.95 12.70
C LYS A 447 -22.90 7.06 11.61
N LYS A 448 -21.96 7.09 10.65
CA LYS A 448 -21.79 8.04 9.49
C LYS A 448 -21.23 7.36 8.18
N PRO A 449 -20.95 8.03 7.04
CA PRO A 449 -20.28 7.39 5.88
C PRO A 449 -18.80 7.04 6.07
N CYS A 450 -18.28 6.02 5.38
CA CYS A 450 -16.83 5.79 5.27
C CYS A 450 -16.22 6.77 4.25
N PRO A 451 -15.11 7.44 4.54
CA PRO A 451 -14.64 8.58 3.75
C PRO A 451 -13.36 8.33 2.96
N TRP A 452 -13.21 9.05 1.85
CA TRP A 452 -12.23 8.73 0.81
C TRP A 452 -10.77 8.65 1.28
N TRP A 453 -10.39 9.32 2.38
CA TRP A 453 -9.22 9.10 3.27
C TRP A 453 -8.85 7.64 3.46
N LEU A 454 -9.16 7.02 4.59
CA LEU A 454 -8.98 5.57 4.80
C LEU A 454 -10.07 4.71 4.12
N ARG A 455 -10.70 5.21 3.03
CA ARG A 455 -10.85 4.34 1.85
C ARG A 455 -9.48 4.07 1.26
N VAL A 456 -8.80 5.09 0.72
CA VAL A 456 -7.53 5.04 -0.05
C VAL A 456 -6.41 4.22 0.60
N VAL A 457 -6.50 4.06 1.92
CA VAL A 457 -5.40 3.63 2.76
C VAL A 457 -5.74 2.58 3.82
N MET A 458 -7.01 2.22 4.05
CA MET A 458 -7.29 0.80 4.34
C MET A 458 -6.89 0.00 3.09
N ARG A 459 -7.16 0.57 1.89
CA ARG A 459 -6.79 0.01 0.59
C ARG A 459 -5.28 -0.17 0.41
N SER A 460 -4.46 0.87 0.60
CA SER A 460 -3.00 0.71 0.53
C SER A 460 -2.36 0.01 1.75
N PHE A 461 -2.99 -0.02 2.93
CA PHE A 461 -2.55 -0.94 3.99
C PHE A 461 -2.64 -2.39 3.52
N PHE A 462 -3.80 -2.77 3.00
CA PHE A 462 -4.01 -4.10 2.43
C PHE A 462 -3.08 -4.37 1.23
N GLY A 463 -2.86 -3.39 0.35
CA GLY A 463 -1.90 -3.47 -0.74
C GLY A 463 -0.47 -3.82 -0.28
N PHE A 464 0.14 -2.96 0.55
CA PHE A 464 1.52 -3.19 1.00
C PHE A 464 1.66 -4.33 2.02
N ALA A 465 0.60 -4.70 2.74
CA ALA A 465 0.58 -5.92 3.55
C ALA A 465 0.58 -7.19 2.67
N ASN A 466 -0.22 -7.24 1.59
CA ASN A 466 -0.17 -8.35 0.64
C ASN A 466 1.19 -8.42 -0.07
N PHE A 467 1.85 -7.29 -0.29
CA PHE A 467 3.22 -7.26 -0.81
C PHE A 467 4.24 -7.88 0.17
N LEU A 468 4.11 -7.68 1.49
CA LEU A 468 4.96 -8.39 2.46
C LEU A 468 4.80 -9.89 2.33
N PHE A 469 3.56 -10.36 2.20
CA PHE A 469 3.28 -11.79 2.00
C PHE A 469 3.77 -12.32 0.65
N ALA A 470 3.82 -11.49 -0.40
CA ALA A 470 4.42 -11.86 -1.70
C ALA A 470 5.95 -12.05 -1.61
N VAL A 471 6.63 -11.22 -0.83
CA VAL A 471 8.09 -11.32 -0.57
C VAL A 471 8.40 -12.47 0.38
N ALA A 472 7.60 -12.67 1.43
CA ALA A 472 7.81 -13.74 2.41
C ALA A 472 7.43 -15.14 1.87
N PHE A 473 6.49 -15.22 0.92
CA PHE A 473 5.98 -16.47 0.36
C PHE A 473 5.92 -16.46 -1.18
N PRO A 474 7.04 -16.22 -1.88
CA PRO A 474 7.07 -16.09 -3.34
C PRO A 474 6.69 -17.39 -4.07
N PHE A 475 6.70 -18.53 -3.36
CA PHE A 475 6.32 -19.84 -3.88
C PHE A 475 4.79 -20.06 -3.94
N LEU A 476 3.94 -19.12 -3.51
CA LEU A 476 2.48 -19.31 -3.46
C LEU A 476 1.85 -19.74 -4.81
N GLY A 477 2.42 -19.37 -5.95
CA GLY A 477 1.98 -19.86 -7.26
C GLY A 477 2.10 -21.39 -7.42
N SER A 478 3.11 -22.01 -6.81
CA SER A 478 3.30 -23.48 -6.81
C SER A 478 2.32 -24.23 -5.88
N VAL A 479 1.52 -23.50 -5.11
CA VAL A 479 0.58 -24.03 -4.10
C VAL A 479 -0.85 -24.12 -4.66
N ALA A 480 -1.04 -23.83 -5.96
CA ALA A 480 -2.32 -23.70 -6.66
C ALA A 480 -3.40 -24.73 -6.29
N GLY A 481 -3.08 -26.03 -6.21
CA GLY A 481 -4.07 -27.06 -5.87
C GLY A 481 -4.61 -26.96 -4.44
N LEU A 482 -3.74 -26.69 -3.45
CA LEU A 482 -4.16 -26.39 -2.07
C LEU A 482 -4.95 -25.09 -2.00
N VAL A 483 -4.54 -24.07 -2.78
CA VAL A 483 -5.23 -22.77 -2.85
C VAL A 483 -6.65 -22.91 -3.42
N GLY A 484 -6.85 -23.78 -4.42
CA GLY A 484 -8.17 -24.17 -4.92
C GLY A 484 -8.98 -24.96 -3.88
N GLY A 485 -8.35 -25.92 -3.19
CA GLY A 485 -8.96 -26.71 -2.12
C GLY A 485 -9.60 -25.88 -1.02
N ILE A 486 -8.92 -24.82 -0.56
CA ILE A 486 -9.41 -23.88 0.46
C ILE A 486 -10.53 -22.96 -0.09
N ALA A 487 -10.55 -22.69 -1.39
CA ALA A 487 -11.58 -21.85 -2.04
C ALA A 487 -12.90 -22.60 -2.35
N LEU A 488 -12.83 -23.90 -2.63
CA LEU A 488 -13.96 -24.76 -3.05
C LEU A 488 -15.24 -24.63 -2.21
N PRO A 489 -15.21 -24.53 -0.86
CA PRO A 489 -16.43 -24.40 -0.06
C PRO A 489 -17.20 -23.12 -0.39
N VAL A 490 -16.50 -22.01 -0.60
CA VAL A 490 -17.11 -20.70 -0.89
C VAL A 490 -17.66 -20.63 -2.31
N THR A 491 -16.99 -21.28 -3.27
CA THR A 491 -17.33 -21.16 -4.69
C THR A 491 -18.37 -22.17 -5.16
N LEU A 492 -18.37 -23.40 -4.61
CA LEU A 492 -19.21 -24.50 -5.09
C LEU A 492 -20.22 -25.05 -4.05
N ALA A 493 -19.87 -25.07 -2.75
CA ALA A 493 -20.69 -25.74 -1.73
C ALA A 493 -21.67 -24.81 -1.00
N TYR A 494 -21.16 -23.74 -0.38
CA TYR A 494 -21.92 -22.80 0.44
C TYR A 494 -23.12 -22.17 -0.29
N PRO A 495 -23.03 -21.75 -1.59
CA PRO A 495 -24.20 -21.21 -2.31
C PRO A 495 -25.39 -22.17 -2.36
N CYS A 496 -25.12 -23.49 -2.46
CA CYS A 496 -26.16 -24.51 -2.49
C CYS A 496 -26.88 -24.64 -1.14
N PHE A 497 -26.12 -24.60 -0.04
CA PHE A 497 -26.70 -24.59 1.31
C PHE A 497 -27.44 -23.29 1.64
N MET A 498 -26.92 -22.13 1.18
CA MET A 498 -27.62 -20.85 1.28
C MET A 498 -28.97 -20.88 0.54
N TRP A 499 -29.02 -21.48 -0.66
CA TRP A 499 -30.27 -21.66 -1.41
C TRP A 499 -31.29 -22.48 -0.64
N LEU A 500 -30.87 -23.63 -0.10
CA LEU A 500 -31.73 -24.53 0.68
C LEU A 500 -32.29 -23.85 1.94
N LYS A 501 -31.47 -23.07 2.66
CA LYS A 501 -31.88 -22.38 3.90
C LYS A 501 -32.76 -21.16 3.64
N ILE A 502 -32.45 -20.36 2.61
CA ILE A 502 -33.13 -19.07 2.37
C ILE A 502 -34.36 -19.23 1.48
N LYS A 503 -34.28 -19.97 0.36
CA LYS A 503 -35.41 -20.12 -0.59
C LYS A 503 -36.31 -21.33 -0.30
N LYS A 504 -35.93 -22.19 0.66
CA LYS A 504 -36.71 -23.35 1.16
C LYS A 504 -37.47 -24.09 0.04
N PRO A 505 -36.80 -24.51 -1.06
CA PRO A 505 -37.48 -25.16 -2.17
C PRO A 505 -38.22 -26.41 -1.69
N GLN A 506 -39.38 -26.70 -2.29
CA GLN A 506 -40.22 -27.85 -1.95
C GLN A 506 -39.37 -29.12 -1.79
N VAL A 507 -39.51 -29.79 -0.66
CA VAL A 507 -38.73 -30.99 -0.33
C VAL A 507 -38.93 -32.05 -1.42
N TYR A 508 -37.85 -32.77 -1.75
CA TYR A 508 -37.77 -33.74 -2.86
C TYR A 508 -37.95 -33.18 -4.28
N SER A 509 -38.19 -31.87 -4.48
CA SER A 509 -38.11 -31.27 -5.82
C SER A 509 -36.68 -31.40 -6.38
N LEU A 510 -36.56 -31.42 -7.72
CA LEU A 510 -35.26 -31.51 -8.40
C LEU A 510 -34.28 -30.42 -7.93
N LYS A 511 -34.78 -29.20 -7.66
CA LYS A 511 -33.95 -28.10 -7.12
C LYS A 511 -33.52 -28.33 -5.67
N TRP A 512 -34.31 -29.04 -4.85
CA TRP A 512 -33.91 -29.41 -3.49
C TRP A 512 -32.79 -30.47 -3.52
N TRP A 513 -32.98 -31.54 -4.31
CA TRP A 513 -31.97 -32.60 -4.46
C TRP A 513 -30.65 -32.11 -5.06
N LEU A 514 -30.71 -31.34 -6.15
CA LEU A 514 -29.52 -30.82 -6.84
C LEU A 514 -28.63 -29.98 -5.91
N ASN A 515 -29.22 -29.13 -5.07
CA ASN A 515 -28.46 -28.32 -4.12
C ASN A 515 -27.86 -29.15 -2.97
N TRP A 516 -28.53 -30.20 -2.49
CA TRP A 516 -27.97 -31.06 -1.46
C TRP A 516 -26.79 -31.88 -1.98
N VAL A 517 -26.93 -32.50 -3.15
CA VAL A 517 -25.88 -33.31 -3.78
C VAL A 517 -24.64 -32.46 -4.08
N LEU A 518 -24.81 -31.33 -4.77
CA LEU A 518 -23.70 -30.43 -5.08
C LEU A 518 -23.09 -29.81 -3.80
N GLY A 519 -23.91 -29.38 -2.84
CA GLY A 519 -23.43 -28.83 -1.57
C GLY A 519 -22.53 -29.80 -0.80
N VAL A 520 -22.99 -31.04 -0.59
CA VAL A 520 -22.23 -32.06 0.15
C VAL A 520 -21.00 -32.52 -0.63
N PHE A 521 -21.13 -32.77 -1.94
CA PHE A 521 -20.01 -33.18 -2.79
C PHE A 521 -18.90 -32.10 -2.84
N GLY A 522 -19.25 -30.81 -2.87
CA GLY A 522 -18.29 -29.71 -2.82
C GLY A 522 -17.50 -29.63 -1.50
N MET A 523 -18.13 -29.94 -0.37
CA MET A 523 -17.45 -30.02 0.93
C MET A 523 -16.46 -31.21 0.98
N LEU A 524 -16.89 -32.38 0.52
CA LEU A 524 -16.04 -33.58 0.48
C LEU A 524 -14.84 -33.39 -0.47
N LEU A 525 -15.09 -32.84 -1.66
CA LEU A 525 -14.06 -32.54 -2.64
C LEU A 525 -13.05 -31.52 -2.10
N SER A 526 -13.50 -30.48 -1.39
CA SER A 526 -12.60 -29.51 -0.74
C SER A 526 -11.60 -30.18 0.21
N VAL A 527 -12.07 -31.06 1.12
CA VAL A 527 -11.20 -31.77 2.07
C VAL A 527 -10.16 -32.62 1.34
N VAL A 528 -10.61 -33.40 0.34
CA VAL A 528 -9.75 -34.32 -0.43
C VAL A 528 -8.70 -33.56 -1.25
N VAL A 529 -9.08 -32.45 -1.89
CA VAL A 529 -8.19 -31.55 -2.63
C VAL A 529 -7.16 -30.88 -1.71
N ILE A 530 -7.56 -30.44 -0.52
CA ILE A 530 -6.64 -29.85 0.48
C ILE A 530 -5.55 -30.85 0.86
N VAL A 531 -5.91 -32.12 1.12
CA VAL A 531 -4.94 -33.17 1.44
C VAL A 531 -3.99 -33.45 0.26
N GLY A 532 -4.50 -33.53 -0.97
CA GLY A 532 -3.68 -33.68 -2.18
C GLY A 532 -2.70 -32.51 -2.39
N GLY A 533 -3.16 -31.27 -2.15
CA GLY A 533 -2.32 -30.08 -2.22
C GLY A 533 -1.19 -30.07 -1.19
N PHE A 534 -1.48 -30.40 0.08
CA PHE A 534 -0.43 -30.55 1.10
C PHE A 534 0.56 -31.67 0.74
N TYR A 535 0.08 -32.82 0.25
CA TYR A 535 0.94 -33.91 -0.21
C TYR A 535 1.91 -33.46 -1.32
N SER A 536 1.42 -32.73 -2.32
CA SER A 536 2.21 -32.21 -3.45
C SER A 536 3.36 -31.29 -2.98
N ILE A 537 3.09 -30.39 -2.02
CA ILE A 537 4.11 -29.50 -1.44
C ILE A 537 5.17 -30.32 -0.68
N ILE A 538 4.72 -31.30 0.11
CA ILE A 538 5.59 -32.12 0.96
C ILE A 538 6.50 -33.03 0.10
N ASP A 539 6.02 -33.66 -0.97
CA ASP A 539 6.90 -34.44 -1.84
C ASP A 539 7.86 -33.53 -2.62
N THR A 540 7.42 -32.39 -3.13
CA THR A 540 8.31 -31.40 -3.79
C THR A 540 9.47 -30.98 -2.88
N GLY A 541 9.18 -30.63 -1.62
CA GLY A 541 10.19 -30.30 -0.61
C GLY A 541 11.09 -31.49 -0.22
N ARG A 542 10.60 -32.73 -0.29
CA ARG A 542 11.41 -33.94 -0.11
C ARG A 542 12.33 -34.19 -1.30
N GLN A 543 11.88 -33.99 -2.53
CA GLN A 543 12.70 -34.14 -3.74
C GLN A 543 13.88 -33.16 -3.74
N GLN A 544 13.64 -31.89 -3.39
CA GLN A 544 14.68 -30.85 -3.32
C GLN A 544 15.73 -31.10 -2.21
N LYS A 545 15.41 -31.95 -1.22
CA LYS A 545 16.38 -32.46 -0.23
C LYS A 545 17.11 -33.73 -0.67
N ARG A 546 16.43 -34.64 -1.40
CA ARG A 546 16.93 -36.01 -1.65
C ARG A 546 17.87 -36.15 -2.85
N ASN A 547 17.92 -35.17 -3.76
CA ASN A 547 18.85 -35.15 -4.90
C ASN A 547 19.84 -33.95 -4.83
N PRO A 548 21.04 -34.11 -4.25
CA PRO A 548 22.13 -33.14 -4.41
C PRO A 548 22.53 -32.93 -5.87
N ILE A 549 22.32 -33.92 -6.73
CA ILE A 549 22.56 -33.81 -8.18
C ILE A 549 21.48 -32.98 -8.87
N SER A 550 20.24 -32.88 -8.35
CA SER A 550 19.28 -31.88 -8.83
C SER A 550 19.54 -30.50 -8.23
N LYS A 551 20.13 -30.40 -7.04
CA LYS A 551 20.79 -29.14 -6.63
C LYS A 551 21.87 -28.76 -7.63
N ASN A 552 22.74 -29.66 -8.07
CA ASN A 552 23.73 -29.31 -9.10
C ASN A 552 23.16 -29.12 -10.51
N LYS A 553 22.07 -29.76 -10.94
CA LYS A 553 21.43 -29.40 -12.22
C LYS A 553 20.67 -28.07 -12.16
N ALA A 554 19.97 -27.76 -11.06
CA ALA A 554 19.35 -26.46 -10.84
C ALA A 554 20.37 -25.35 -10.52
N LYS A 555 21.53 -25.70 -9.94
CA LYS A 555 22.63 -24.76 -9.72
C LYS A 555 23.53 -24.64 -10.95
N VAL A 556 23.58 -25.61 -11.87
CA VAL A 556 24.30 -25.47 -13.16
C VAL A 556 23.41 -24.87 -14.26
N SER A 557 22.07 -24.96 -14.19
CA SER A 557 21.23 -24.00 -14.91
C SER A 557 21.52 -22.60 -14.40
N ASN A 558 21.43 -22.39 -13.09
CA ASN A 558 21.59 -21.08 -12.45
C ASN A 558 23.06 -20.66 -12.22
N MET A 559 24.04 -21.37 -12.80
CA MET A 559 25.46 -20.96 -12.88
C MET A 559 26.00 -20.96 -14.32
N ARG A 560 25.35 -21.64 -15.28
CA ARG A 560 25.47 -21.23 -16.70
C ARG A 560 24.83 -19.87 -16.97
N GLU A 561 24.03 -19.36 -16.03
CA GLU A 561 23.61 -17.96 -15.95
C GLU A 561 24.62 -17.05 -15.19
N SER A 562 25.70 -17.58 -14.58
CA SER A 562 26.69 -16.76 -13.83
C SER A 562 28.07 -16.66 -14.48
N ASP A 563 28.52 -17.67 -15.24
CA ASP A 563 29.88 -17.72 -15.80
C ASP A 563 29.90 -18.01 -17.30
N HIS A 564 29.85 -16.94 -18.11
CA HIS A 564 30.42 -16.92 -19.47
C HIS A 564 30.77 -15.48 -19.90
N GLN A 565 32.00 -15.06 -19.59
CA GLN A 565 32.70 -14.05 -20.40
C GLN A 565 33.91 -14.72 -21.08
N VAL A 566 34.26 -14.27 -22.28
CA VAL A 566 35.11 -15.03 -23.21
C VAL A 566 36.60 -14.84 -22.92
N SER A 567 37.36 -15.94 -22.95
CA SER A 567 38.79 -15.93 -23.32
C SER A 567 39.13 -17.18 -24.13
N SER A 568 40.21 -17.12 -24.90
CA SER A 568 40.58 -18.09 -25.94
C SER A 568 41.28 -19.35 -25.42
N ALA A 569 41.25 -20.41 -26.23
CA ALA A 569 41.77 -21.74 -25.88
C ALA A 569 43.30 -21.83 -25.82
N PRO A 570 43.82 -22.91 -25.20
CA PRO A 570 44.80 -23.72 -25.93
C PRO A 570 44.44 -25.21 -26.04
N ILE A 571 44.52 -25.69 -27.28
CA ILE A 571 44.87 -27.03 -27.79
C ILE A 571 45.02 -28.19 -26.77
N SER A 572 44.25 -29.26 -26.97
CA SER A 572 44.63 -30.65 -26.69
C SER A 572 44.04 -31.58 -27.77
N PRO A 573 44.58 -32.80 -28.02
CA PRO A 573 44.54 -33.42 -29.35
C PRO A 573 43.26 -34.20 -29.69
N SER A 574 43.03 -34.36 -30.99
CA SER A 574 41.88 -35.05 -31.57
C SER A 574 42.03 -36.58 -31.65
N PRO A 575 40.94 -37.35 -31.42
CA PRO A 575 40.79 -38.68 -31.99
C PRO A 575 40.39 -38.57 -33.48
N ARG A 576 40.79 -39.57 -34.29
CA ARG A 576 40.63 -39.57 -35.75
C ARG A 576 39.19 -39.91 -36.18
N PRO A 577 38.65 -39.26 -37.22
CA PRO A 577 37.88 -39.93 -38.27
C PRO A 577 38.82 -40.46 -39.37
N PRO A 578 38.45 -41.51 -40.12
CA PRO A 578 39.20 -41.94 -41.29
C PRO A 578 38.85 -41.10 -42.53
N SER A 579 39.86 -40.80 -43.36
CA SER A 579 39.68 -40.30 -44.72
C SER A 579 40.72 -40.95 -45.64
N ALA A 580 40.33 -41.30 -46.87
CA ALA A 580 41.18 -41.98 -47.83
C ALA A 580 41.52 -41.05 -49.01
N ALA A 581 42.81 -40.98 -49.36
CA ALA A 581 43.41 -40.48 -50.62
C ALA A 581 43.02 -39.04 -51.08
N TYR A 582 43.94 -38.17 -51.55
CA TYR A 582 45.00 -38.43 -52.52
C TYR A 582 46.24 -37.50 -52.35
N PHE A 583 47.21 -37.63 -53.26
CA PHE A 583 48.52 -36.95 -53.38
C PHE A 583 48.46 -35.60 -54.18
N PRO A 584 49.56 -34.79 -54.35
CA PRO A 584 50.44 -34.22 -53.32
C PRO A 584 50.85 -32.72 -53.68
N PRO A 585 52.10 -32.15 -53.58
CA PRO A 585 52.28 -30.70 -53.25
C PRO A 585 53.13 -29.84 -54.22
N GLN A 586 53.28 -28.53 -53.94
CA GLN A 586 54.34 -27.59 -54.39
C GLN A 586 54.26 -26.27 -53.56
N VAL A 587 55.28 -25.40 -53.35
CA VAL A 587 56.77 -25.49 -53.36
C VAL A 587 57.39 -24.21 -52.73
N LEU A 588 58.54 -24.30 -52.02
CA LEU A 588 59.47 -23.21 -51.60
C LEU A 588 58.93 -22.01 -50.75
N SER A 589 59.74 -21.12 -50.13
CA SER A 589 61.21 -21.00 -49.92
C SER A 589 61.57 -20.19 -48.64
N SER A 590 62.78 -20.39 -48.12
CA SER A 590 63.41 -19.70 -46.95
C SER A 590 64.34 -18.53 -47.41
N PRO A 591 65.36 -18.02 -46.65
CA PRO A 591 65.47 -17.61 -45.23
C PRO A 591 66.22 -16.24 -45.02
N ALA A 592 66.47 -15.88 -43.74
CA ALA A 592 67.52 -14.94 -43.25
C ALA A 592 67.33 -13.42 -43.57
N SER A 593 67.98 -12.44 -42.92
CA SER A 593 69.14 -12.37 -42.00
C SER A 593 68.92 -11.27 -40.90
N GLN A 594 69.82 -10.84 -39.99
CA GLN A 594 71.25 -11.14 -39.75
C GLN A 594 71.67 -11.07 -38.24
N LEU A 595 72.21 -9.93 -37.76
CA LEU A 595 72.99 -9.73 -36.51
C LEU A 595 72.56 -8.43 -35.77
N ASN A 596 72.78 -8.21 -34.46
CA ASN A 596 74.09 -8.01 -33.81
C ASN A 596 74.10 -8.25 -32.26
N LEU A 597 75.28 -8.13 -31.62
CA LEU A 597 75.63 -8.72 -30.30
C LEU A 597 75.87 -7.67 -29.14
N PRO A 598 76.43 -7.97 -27.92
CA PRO A 598 75.82 -7.53 -26.64
C PRO A 598 76.75 -6.78 -25.66
N SER A 599 76.29 -6.47 -24.42
CA SER A 599 77.16 -6.19 -23.25
C SER A 599 76.45 -6.28 -21.87
N LEU A 600 77.27 -6.32 -20.80
CA LEU A 600 77.03 -6.53 -19.35
C LEU A 600 78.18 -5.79 -18.58
N PRO A 601 78.27 -5.64 -17.22
CA PRO A 601 77.32 -5.80 -16.11
C PRO A 601 77.38 -4.70 -14.97
N ARG A 602 76.54 -4.83 -13.91
CA ARG A 602 76.74 -4.48 -12.46
C ARG A 602 77.36 -3.12 -11.97
N SER A 603 76.51 -2.25 -11.35
CA SER A 603 76.64 -1.58 -10.00
C SER A 603 77.86 -0.67 -9.63
N PRO A 604 77.92 0.09 -8.48
CA PRO A 604 76.91 0.57 -7.48
C PRO A 604 77.01 2.10 -7.08
N LEU A 605 76.12 2.56 -6.17
CA LEU A 605 76.27 3.58 -5.08
C LEU A 605 76.77 5.05 -5.27
N SER A 606 75.99 5.97 -4.66
CA SER A 606 76.38 7.24 -3.95
C SER A 606 76.62 8.56 -4.70
N GLN A 607 75.93 9.64 -4.27
CA GLN A 607 76.23 11.10 -4.30
C GLN A 607 74.95 11.90 -3.86
N THR A 608 74.91 13.06 -3.17
CA THR A 608 75.88 13.96 -2.46
C THR A 608 75.15 14.79 -1.36
N THR A 609 75.87 15.38 -0.39
CA THR A 609 75.35 16.22 0.74
C THR A 609 75.97 17.63 0.83
N THR A 610 75.41 18.57 1.63
CA THR A 610 76.07 19.58 2.55
C THR A 610 75.17 20.80 2.87
N LYS A 611 75.26 21.62 3.95
CA LYS A 611 76.04 21.72 5.25
C LYS A 611 75.01 21.85 6.45
N THR A 612 75.09 22.51 7.64
CA THR A 612 75.99 23.49 8.35
C THR A 612 75.88 23.38 9.92
N LYS A 613 75.84 24.50 10.70
CA LYS A 613 75.76 24.67 12.18
C LYS A 613 75.06 26.03 12.50
N THR A 614 74.74 26.55 13.71
CA THR A 614 74.94 26.27 15.17
C THR A 614 73.57 26.40 15.92
N GLY A 615 73.32 26.63 17.24
CA GLY A 615 74.07 26.85 18.50
C GLY A 615 74.32 28.33 18.90
N GLY A 616 74.10 28.83 20.14
CA GLY A 616 73.46 28.30 21.38
C GLY A 616 73.84 29.11 22.66
N HIS A 617 73.17 28.86 23.83
CA HIS A 617 73.47 29.38 25.21
C HIS A 617 73.20 30.90 25.50
N LYS A 618 73.02 31.45 26.74
CA LYS A 618 72.76 30.94 28.13
C LYS A 618 72.24 32.05 29.11
N ILE A 619 71.45 31.66 30.14
CA ILE A 619 71.25 32.22 31.52
C ILE A 619 70.74 33.69 31.77
N ALA A 620 69.83 33.80 32.77
CA ALA A 620 69.35 34.98 33.56
C ALA A 620 67.93 35.58 33.27
N LEU A 621 67.39 36.30 34.27
CA LEU A 621 65.97 36.67 34.57
C LEU A 621 65.62 38.16 34.27
N PRO A 622 64.39 38.74 34.50
CA PRO A 622 63.11 38.20 35.03
C PRO A 622 61.78 38.62 34.31
N HIS A 623 60.63 38.08 34.81
CA HIS A 623 59.21 38.53 34.69
C HIS A 623 58.50 38.53 33.29
N ALA A 624 57.18 38.29 33.15
CA ALA A 624 56.07 38.07 34.10
C ALA A 624 55.11 36.90 33.68
N LEU A 625 54.05 36.66 34.47
CA LEU A 625 53.15 35.45 34.47
C LEU A 625 51.65 35.81 34.23
N PRO A 626 50.71 34.84 34.10
CA PRO A 626 50.79 33.37 33.91
C PRO A 626 50.21 33.00 32.51
N ALA A 627 49.22 32.13 32.18
CA ALA A 627 48.36 31.07 32.75
C ALA A 627 47.62 30.34 31.58
N ILE A 628 46.99 29.16 31.65
CA ILE A 628 47.20 27.89 32.41
C ILE A 628 46.41 26.76 31.66
N SER A 629 46.32 25.51 32.16
CA SER A 629 45.92 24.31 31.38
C SER A 629 44.78 23.43 31.96
N ALA A 630 44.40 22.38 31.20
CA ALA A 630 43.62 21.19 31.61
C ALA A 630 44.54 20.14 32.34
N PRO A 631 44.27 18.80 32.55
CA PRO A 631 43.27 17.86 31.94
C PRO A 631 42.76 16.59 32.77
N VAL A 632 42.01 15.69 32.09
CA VAL A 632 41.62 14.22 32.28
C VAL A 632 41.16 13.53 33.60
N SER A 633 40.05 12.75 33.50
CA SER A 633 39.68 11.42 34.10
C SER A 633 39.69 11.17 35.65
N HIS A 634 38.85 10.33 36.28
CA HIS A 634 38.29 9.00 35.91
C HIS A 634 36.92 8.66 36.60
N PHE A 635 36.52 7.37 36.64
CA PHE A 635 35.21 6.81 37.05
C PHE A 635 34.64 7.17 38.45
N ASN A 636 33.31 7.26 38.58
CA ASN A 636 32.49 6.31 39.37
C ASN A 636 30.96 6.51 39.25
N SER A 637 30.19 5.51 39.72
CA SER A 637 28.74 5.49 40.02
C SER A 637 28.57 5.05 41.50
N PRO A 638 27.39 5.03 42.19
CA PRO A 638 26.00 5.02 41.65
C PRO A 638 24.86 5.67 42.49
N SER A 639 23.63 5.59 41.95
CA SER A 639 22.36 5.29 42.66
C SER A 639 21.51 6.36 43.42
N MET A 640 20.18 6.17 43.27
CA MET A 640 19.08 6.29 44.26
C MET A 640 18.68 7.61 44.96
N SER A 641 17.42 8.02 44.65
CA SER A 641 16.28 8.14 45.60
C SER A 641 15.99 9.45 46.39
N ARG A 642 14.67 9.75 46.45
CA ARG A 642 13.88 10.51 47.46
C ARG A 642 13.84 12.06 47.48
N SER A 643 12.63 12.53 47.80
CA SER A 643 12.18 13.83 48.32
C SER A 643 12.06 13.75 49.88
N PRO A 644 11.48 14.71 50.66
CA PRO A 644 10.79 16.00 50.34
C PRO A 644 11.10 17.20 51.32
N PHE A 645 10.31 18.29 51.21
CA PHE A 645 10.05 19.34 52.25
C PHE A 645 11.23 20.28 52.67
N LEU A 646 11.05 21.44 53.33
CA LEU A 646 9.97 22.47 53.39
C LEU A 646 10.53 23.74 54.12
N GLY A 647 10.23 24.97 53.67
CA GLY A 647 10.62 26.20 54.40
C GLY A 647 10.52 27.55 53.63
N THR A 648 10.23 28.63 54.35
CA THR A 648 10.07 30.06 53.91
C THR A 648 10.32 30.99 55.13
N PRO A 649 10.45 32.34 55.06
CA PRO A 649 10.29 33.31 53.94
C PRO A 649 11.51 34.30 53.86
N ASP A 650 11.53 35.58 53.42
CA ASP A 650 10.58 36.47 52.71
C ASP A 650 11.26 37.47 51.70
N ARG A 651 11.46 38.75 52.07
CA ARG A 651 11.49 39.96 51.20
C ARG A 651 12.02 41.21 51.95
N PRO A 652 12.04 42.45 51.36
CA PRO A 652 12.37 42.88 49.97
C PRO A 652 13.28 44.16 49.90
N MET A 653 13.81 44.54 48.71
CA MET A 653 13.94 45.94 48.21
C MET A 653 14.56 46.04 46.78
N THR A 654 14.79 47.26 46.26
CA THR A 654 14.95 47.64 44.81
C THR A 654 15.87 48.90 44.67
N VAL A 655 16.22 49.59 43.54
CA VAL A 655 15.54 49.87 42.24
C VAL A 655 16.48 49.84 40.96
N PRO A 656 17.07 50.91 40.29
CA PRO A 656 17.57 50.81 38.88
C PRO A 656 19.01 51.41 38.69
N PRO A 657 19.47 52.01 37.53
CA PRO A 657 19.10 51.94 36.10
C PRO A 657 20.29 51.65 35.12
N SER A 658 20.01 51.63 33.79
CA SER A 658 20.99 51.73 32.66
C SER A 658 21.86 50.48 32.34
N GLY A 659 22.22 50.15 31.08
CA GLY A 659 21.78 50.77 29.81
C GLY A 659 22.47 50.39 28.48
N ALA A 660 23.20 49.27 28.31
CA ALA A 660 23.81 48.94 27.01
C ALA A 660 24.01 47.44 26.68
N ARG A 661 23.62 47.06 25.44
CA ARG A 661 23.93 45.81 24.69
C ARG A 661 23.31 44.49 25.23
N THR A 662 23.16 43.51 24.33
CA THR A 662 22.03 42.54 24.27
C THR A 662 22.48 41.16 23.74
N PRO A 663 21.64 40.08 23.74
CA PRO A 663 20.33 39.84 24.39
C PRO A 663 20.17 38.46 25.11
N LEU A 664 18.95 38.21 25.61
CA LEU A 664 18.35 36.90 25.99
C LEU A 664 18.92 36.18 27.23
N GLY A 665 18.12 36.08 28.29
CA GLY A 665 18.56 35.33 29.47
C GLY A 665 17.64 35.10 30.67
N PHE A 666 16.32 35.34 30.66
CA PHE A 666 15.31 34.64 31.50
C PHE A 666 13.88 35.19 31.28
N ILE A 667 12.86 34.39 31.61
CA ILE A 667 11.94 34.64 32.74
C ILE A 667 11.06 33.40 32.98
N MET A 668 11.00 32.99 34.24
CA MET A 668 10.17 31.91 34.76
C MET A 668 8.95 32.55 35.47
N SER A 669 7.76 31.97 35.34
CA SER A 669 6.57 32.42 36.07
C SER A 669 5.71 31.23 36.51
N MET A 670 5.03 31.38 37.63
CA MET A 670 4.57 30.27 38.47
C MET A 670 3.09 29.90 38.25
N ASN A 671 2.76 28.63 38.50
CA ASN A 671 1.39 28.21 38.73
C ASN A 671 0.89 28.75 40.08
N LEU A 672 -0.28 29.38 40.12
CA LEU A 672 -1.01 29.68 41.34
C LEU A 672 -2.52 29.72 41.07
N THR A 673 -3.27 28.85 41.75
CA THR A 673 -4.74 28.77 41.66
C THR A 673 -5.40 29.44 42.85
N PRO A 674 -6.28 30.45 42.66
CA PRO A 674 -7.18 30.91 43.70
C PRO A 674 -8.52 30.15 43.67
N LYS A 675 -9.02 29.75 44.85
CA LYS A 675 -10.44 29.44 45.07
C LYS A 675 -11.08 30.58 45.86
N PHE A 676 -12.22 31.10 45.40
CA PHE A 676 -13.13 31.83 46.27
C PHE A 676 -14.59 31.71 45.77
N LEU A 677 -15.53 31.96 46.68
CA LEU A 677 -16.99 31.90 46.51
C LEU A 677 -17.55 33.29 46.94
N THR A 678 -18.63 33.89 46.45
CA THR A 678 -19.90 33.38 45.90
C THR A 678 -20.40 34.27 44.71
N PRO A 679 -21.63 34.88 44.59
CA PRO A 679 -22.37 34.75 43.33
C PRO A 679 -22.98 36.04 42.73
N LEU A 680 -22.61 36.41 41.51
CA LEU A 680 -23.51 37.05 40.53
C LEU A 680 -22.92 36.83 39.12
N GLY A 681 -23.79 36.71 38.12
CA GLY A 681 -23.42 36.19 36.81
C GLY A 681 -23.16 37.24 35.74
N SER A 682 -22.47 36.80 34.68
CA SER A 682 -22.79 37.27 33.33
C SER A 682 -22.47 36.18 32.29
N PRO A 683 -23.21 36.09 31.17
CA PRO A 683 -22.86 35.21 30.06
C PRO A 683 -21.45 35.46 29.52
N LEU A 684 -20.98 36.71 29.57
CA LEU A 684 -19.70 37.15 29.03
C LEU A 684 -18.48 36.57 29.75
N ARG A 685 -18.52 36.31 31.07
CA ARG A 685 -17.37 35.74 31.79
C ARG A 685 -17.10 34.25 31.44
N LYS A 686 -18.02 33.55 30.75
CA LYS A 686 -17.80 32.17 30.29
C LYS A 686 -16.83 32.02 29.10
N VAL A 687 -16.32 33.12 28.55
CA VAL A 687 -15.52 33.12 27.30
C VAL A 687 -14.00 33.00 27.54
N LEU A 688 -13.51 33.08 28.78
CA LEU A 688 -12.06 33.25 29.05
C LEU A 688 -11.24 31.98 29.40
N HIS A 689 -11.72 30.78 29.03
CA HIS A 689 -10.94 29.52 29.10
C HIS A 689 -11.09 28.68 27.81
N LEU A 690 -10.94 29.33 26.65
CA LEU A 690 -11.19 28.77 25.30
C LEU A 690 -10.11 27.78 24.76
N THR A 691 -9.53 26.94 25.61
CA THR A 691 -8.78 25.74 25.17
C THR A 691 -9.18 24.54 26.01
N LYS A 692 -10.28 23.89 25.64
CA LYS A 692 -10.69 22.59 26.16
C LYS A 692 -9.76 21.51 25.60
N LEU A 693 -8.79 21.12 26.42
CA LEU A 693 -7.97 19.93 26.21
C LEU A 693 -8.75 18.67 26.59
N ASP A 694 -8.45 17.54 25.96
CA ASP A 694 -8.84 16.23 26.52
C ASP A 694 -7.93 15.95 27.73
N PRO A 695 -8.47 15.66 28.94
CA PRO A 695 -7.66 15.27 30.09
C PRO A 695 -6.77 14.05 29.84
N HIS A 696 -7.13 13.19 28.89
CA HIS A 696 -6.34 12.02 28.49
C HIS A 696 -5.17 12.33 27.56
N ASP A 697 -5.21 13.43 26.80
CA ASP A 697 -4.07 13.87 25.98
C ASP A 697 -2.86 14.26 26.86
N ALA A 698 -3.06 14.62 28.13
CA ALA A 698 -2.00 15.05 29.04
C ALA A 698 -0.94 13.97 29.37
N TRP A 699 -1.15 12.71 28.94
CA TRP A 699 -0.23 11.58 29.20
C TRP A 699 0.40 11.00 27.92
N LEU A 700 0.19 11.62 26.76
CA LEU A 700 0.60 11.05 25.47
C LEU A 700 1.88 11.71 24.92
N PRO A 701 2.77 10.97 24.24
CA PRO A 701 4.12 11.42 23.87
C PRO A 701 4.23 12.80 23.18
N ILE A 702 3.22 13.22 22.41
CA ILE A 702 3.22 14.51 21.70
C ILE A 702 2.72 15.65 22.61
N THR A 703 1.87 15.34 23.59
CA THR A 703 1.08 16.32 24.35
C THR A 703 1.35 16.33 25.86
N GLU A 704 2.13 15.38 26.37
CA GLU A 704 2.68 15.26 27.74
C GLU A 704 3.58 16.45 28.12
N SER A 705 4.16 17.14 27.13
CA SER A 705 4.97 18.36 27.34
C SER A 705 4.60 19.42 26.31
N ARG A 706 4.28 20.64 26.77
CA ARG A 706 3.83 21.75 25.90
C ARG A 706 4.71 23.01 25.98
N ASN A 707 6.03 22.81 25.99
CA ASN A 707 7.06 23.85 26.14
C ASN A 707 7.75 24.26 24.81
N GLY A 708 7.31 23.70 23.67
CA GLY A 708 7.87 23.94 22.35
C GLY A 708 7.71 25.39 21.87
N ASN A 709 8.64 25.84 21.04
CA ASN A 709 8.75 27.22 20.59
C ASN A 709 9.09 27.32 19.09
N ALA A 710 9.22 28.53 18.55
CA ALA A 710 9.47 28.74 17.12
C ALA A 710 10.76 28.07 16.61
N PHE A 711 11.81 27.94 17.44
CA PHE A 711 13.03 27.22 17.09
C PHE A 711 12.79 25.71 17.08
N TYR A 712 12.09 25.15 18.07
CA TYR A 712 11.75 23.73 18.08
C TYR A 712 10.92 23.35 16.85
N ALA A 713 9.95 24.19 16.47
CA ALA A 713 9.23 24.01 15.22
C ALA A 713 10.13 24.09 13.99
N ALA A 714 11.07 25.04 13.91
CA ALA A 714 12.03 25.09 12.82
C ALA A 714 12.89 23.82 12.76
N PHE A 715 13.39 23.31 13.89
CA PHE A 715 14.24 22.11 13.94
C PHE A 715 13.47 20.83 13.57
N HIS A 716 12.28 20.61 14.14
CA HIS A 716 11.45 19.47 13.77
C HIS A 716 11.01 19.52 12.29
N THR A 717 10.68 20.71 11.77
CA THR A 717 10.28 20.89 10.36
C THR A 717 11.47 20.77 9.41
N LEU A 718 12.68 21.17 9.81
CA LEU A 718 13.91 20.98 9.03
C LEU A 718 14.33 19.51 8.96
N CYS A 719 14.41 18.83 10.10
CA CYS A 719 14.80 17.43 10.17
C CYS A 719 13.79 16.54 9.41
N SER A 720 12.48 16.78 9.56
CA SER A 720 11.47 16.02 8.81
C SER A 720 11.33 16.44 7.34
N GLY A 721 11.61 17.69 7.00
CA GLY A 721 11.48 18.23 5.63
C GLY A 721 12.69 17.92 4.74
N ILE A 722 13.92 18.09 5.24
CA ILE A 722 15.16 17.77 4.54
C ILE A 722 15.55 16.31 4.85
N GLY A 723 14.69 15.38 4.42
CA GLY A 723 15.00 13.95 4.39
C GLY A 723 15.79 13.55 3.14
N ILE A 724 16.30 12.31 3.12
CA ILE A 724 16.94 11.72 1.92
C ILE A 724 16.04 11.71 0.68
N GLN A 725 14.72 11.82 0.85
CA GLN A 725 13.76 12.15 -0.21
C GLN A 725 14.20 13.31 -1.12
N ALA A 726 14.93 14.30 -0.61
CA ALA A 726 15.49 15.40 -1.38
C ALA A 726 16.67 14.96 -2.29
N LEU A 727 17.43 13.93 -1.93
CA LEU A 727 18.56 13.43 -2.73
C LEU A 727 18.10 12.76 -4.05
N VAL A 728 16.83 12.36 -4.15
CA VAL A 728 16.24 11.86 -5.40
C VAL A 728 15.67 13.00 -6.26
N LEU A 729 15.52 14.22 -5.71
CA LEU A 729 14.90 15.35 -6.43
C LEU A 729 15.50 15.66 -7.82
N PRO A 730 16.84 15.65 -8.01
CA PRO A 730 17.41 15.99 -9.33
C PRO A 730 17.03 14.99 -10.43
N VAL A 731 16.67 13.74 -10.07
CA VAL A 731 16.20 12.72 -11.01
C VAL A 731 14.93 13.19 -11.74
N ALA A 732 14.08 14.01 -11.10
CA ALA A 732 12.90 14.59 -11.73
C ALA A 732 13.23 15.47 -12.95
N PHE A 733 14.37 16.16 -12.93
CA PHE A 733 14.76 17.09 -13.99
C PHE A 733 15.25 16.34 -15.25
N THR A 734 15.65 15.07 -15.13
CA THR A 734 16.02 14.21 -16.28
C THR A 734 14.84 13.89 -17.21
N PHE A 735 13.61 14.02 -16.71
CA PHE A 735 12.37 13.75 -17.47
C PHE A 735 11.57 15.01 -17.80
N LEU A 736 11.63 16.04 -16.94
CA LEU A 736 10.98 17.33 -17.16
C LEU A 736 11.85 18.31 -17.97
N GLY A 737 13.16 18.05 -18.02
CA GLY A 737 14.16 19.02 -18.44
C GLY A 737 14.22 20.22 -17.50
N TRP A 738 15.08 21.18 -17.87
CA TRP A 738 15.30 22.40 -17.09
C TRP A 738 14.02 23.21 -16.84
N VAL A 739 13.24 23.47 -17.89
CA VAL A 739 12.11 24.41 -17.84
C VAL A 739 10.97 23.88 -16.98
N TRP A 740 10.43 22.69 -17.29
CA TRP A 740 9.31 22.14 -16.52
C TRP A 740 9.73 21.63 -15.15
N GLY A 741 11.00 21.24 -14.96
CA GLY A 741 11.57 20.88 -13.67
C GLY A 741 11.51 22.04 -12.68
N ILE A 742 12.07 23.20 -13.07
CA ILE A 742 12.09 24.41 -12.24
C ILE A 742 10.68 24.95 -11.99
N ILE A 743 9.83 25.06 -13.02
CA ILE A 743 8.46 25.56 -12.87
C ILE A 743 7.67 24.72 -11.87
N SER A 744 7.76 23.39 -11.97
CA SER A 744 6.97 22.48 -11.13
C SER A 744 7.51 22.39 -9.71
N LEU A 745 8.84 22.48 -9.54
CA LEU A 745 9.49 22.60 -8.23
C LEU A 745 8.99 23.84 -7.47
N ILE A 746 8.90 25.00 -8.15
CA ILE A 746 8.38 26.24 -7.58
C ILE A 746 6.89 26.12 -7.23
N LEU A 747 6.05 25.64 -8.16
CA LEU A 747 4.60 25.55 -7.96
C LEU A 747 4.23 24.61 -6.81
N VAL A 748 4.86 23.43 -6.72
CA VAL A 748 4.65 22.50 -5.61
C VAL A 748 5.11 23.13 -4.30
N PHE A 749 6.30 23.74 -4.24
CA PHE A 749 6.81 24.36 -3.02
C PHE A 749 5.90 25.49 -2.47
N ILE A 750 5.41 26.38 -3.34
CA ILE A 750 4.51 27.48 -2.95
C ILE A 750 3.17 26.96 -2.40
N TRP A 751 2.55 26.02 -3.12
CA TRP A 751 1.30 25.39 -2.71
C TRP A 751 1.49 24.61 -1.40
N GLN A 752 2.63 23.94 -1.25
CA GLN A 752 2.95 23.17 -0.05
C GLN A 752 3.11 24.07 1.20
N LEU A 753 3.67 25.27 1.03
CA LEU A 753 3.71 26.30 2.05
C LEU A 753 2.33 26.91 2.35
N TYR A 754 1.46 27.06 1.34
CA TYR A 754 0.07 27.50 1.54
C TYR A 754 -0.73 26.51 2.40
N THR A 755 -0.56 25.21 2.18
CA THR A 755 -1.27 24.18 2.95
C THR A 755 -0.73 23.97 4.36
N LEU A 756 0.56 24.25 4.61
CA LEU A 756 1.09 24.44 5.97
C LEU A 756 0.37 25.59 6.69
N TYR A 757 0.21 26.74 6.04
CA TYR A 757 -0.51 27.88 6.61
C TYR A 757 -1.95 27.51 7.02
N LEU A 758 -2.65 26.72 6.20
CA LEU A 758 -3.99 26.24 6.54
C LEU A 758 -3.98 25.36 7.80
N LEU A 759 -3.16 24.30 7.84
CA LEU A 759 -3.06 23.41 9.00
C LEU A 759 -2.72 24.17 10.28
N VAL A 760 -1.74 25.08 10.22
CA VAL A 760 -1.30 25.87 11.38
C VAL A 760 -2.39 26.80 11.92
N ASN A 761 -3.31 27.26 11.07
CA ASN A 761 -4.48 28.05 11.45
C ASN A 761 -5.74 27.20 11.76
N LEU A 762 -5.69 25.89 11.58
CA LEU A 762 -6.77 24.93 11.85
C LEU A 762 -6.62 24.18 13.17
N HIS A 763 -5.39 23.97 13.64
CA HIS A 763 -5.03 23.40 14.96
C HIS A 763 -5.85 23.99 16.13
N GLU A 764 -6.28 25.25 16.05
CA GLU A 764 -7.11 25.93 17.06
C GLU A 764 -8.45 26.40 16.47
N SER A 765 -9.56 26.00 17.12
CA SER A 765 -10.91 26.44 16.80
C SER A 765 -11.41 27.48 17.78
N ILE A 766 -11.53 28.72 17.30
CA ILE A 766 -12.07 29.86 18.07
C ILE A 766 -13.56 29.64 18.42
N GLU A 767 -14.32 29.01 17.52
CA GLU A 767 -15.76 28.74 17.68
C GLU A 767 -16.08 27.70 18.76
N THR A 768 -15.22 26.70 18.95
CA THR A 768 -15.48 25.57 19.86
C THR A 768 -14.57 25.55 21.09
N GLY A 769 -13.51 26.38 21.11
CA GLY A 769 -12.46 26.33 22.11
C GLY A 769 -11.66 25.01 22.09
N MET A 770 -11.74 24.20 21.03
CA MET A 770 -11.00 22.94 20.91
C MET A 770 -9.62 23.17 20.29
N ARG A 771 -8.61 22.49 20.86
CA ARG A 771 -7.25 22.39 20.30
C ARG A 771 -7.02 20.99 19.75
N TYR A 772 -6.84 20.89 18.44
CA TYR A 772 -6.64 19.63 17.74
C TYR A 772 -5.14 19.28 17.70
N SER A 773 -4.68 18.61 18.74
CA SER A 773 -3.27 18.30 18.99
C SER A 773 -2.68 17.22 18.07
N ARG A 774 -3.53 16.61 17.22
CA ARG A 774 -3.15 15.60 16.22
C ARG A 774 -3.90 15.86 14.93
N TYR A 775 -3.27 15.58 13.80
CA TYR A 775 -3.91 15.52 12.48
C TYR A 775 -5.11 14.56 12.49
N MET A 776 -5.00 13.47 13.25
CA MET A 776 -6.13 12.57 13.52
C MET A 776 -7.32 13.31 14.14
N GLN A 777 -7.10 14.07 15.21
CA GLN A 777 -8.15 14.81 15.91
C GLN A 777 -8.73 15.92 15.01
N LEU A 778 -7.88 16.66 14.28
CA LEU A 778 -8.33 17.73 13.40
C LEU A 778 -9.23 17.21 12.28
N ALA A 779 -8.82 16.14 11.60
CA ALA A 779 -9.62 15.55 10.53
C ALA A 779 -10.91 14.91 11.08
N ASN A 780 -10.85 14.26 12.25
CA ASN A 780 -12.05 13.79 12.95
C ASN A 780 -13.03 14.92 13.32
N ALA A 781 -12.57 16.15 13.51
CA ALA A 781 -13.43 17.31 13.76
C ALA A 781 -13.91 18.01 12.48
N ALA A 782 -13.03 18.18 11.48
CA ALA A 782 -13.35 18.82 10.20
C ALA A 782 -14.44 18.08 9.41
N PHE A 783 -14.51 16.76 9.62
CA PHE A 783 -15.25 15.88 8.75
C PHE A 783 -16.11 14.89 9.57
N GLY A 784 -15.63 14.38 10.71
CA GLY A 784 -16.41 13.61 11.69
C GLY A 784 -15.80 12.24 12.06
N GLU A 785 -16.19 11.64 13.18
CA GLU A 785 -15.63 10.35 13.63
C GLU A 785 -15.70 9.18 12.64
N ARG A 786 -16.64 9.17 11.67
CA ARG A 786 -16.45 8.36 10.44
C ARG A 786 -15.82 9.08 9.30
N LEU A 787 -16.23 10.30 8.99
CA LEU A 787 -15.54 11.03 7.93
C LEU A 787 -14.11 11.43 8.39
N GLY A 788 -13.35 10.68 9.21
CA GLY A 788 -12.20 11.20 9.98
C GLY A 788 -11.15 10.22 10.52
N ASN A 789 -11.42 8.91 10.53
CA ASN A 789 -10.65 7.89 11.29
C ASN A 789 -10.55 6.45 10.68
N SER A 790 -11.03 6.06 9.50
CA SER A 790 -11.43 6.85 8.32
C SER A 790 -10.29 7.82 7.95
N LEU A 791 -10.59 8.96 7.30
CA LEU A 791 -9.73 10.15 7.46
C LEU A 791 -8.26 9.90 7.12
N ALA A 792 -7.36 10.34 8.01
CA ALA A 792 -5.91 10.17 7.86
C ALA A 792 -5.29 8.97 8.61
N LYS A 793 -6.03 7.92 9.00
CA LYS A 793 -5.43 6.86 9.85
C LYS A 793 -4.33 6.09 9.10
N PHE A 794 -4.65 5.66 7.88
CA PHE A 794 -3.75 5.25 6.80
C PHE A 794 -2.61 6.21 6.56
N PRO A 795 -2.82 7.37 5.90
CA PRO A 795 -1.72 8.10 5.34
C PRO A 795 -0.75 8.49 6.44
N ILE A 796 -1.21 8.77 7.68
CA ILE A 796 -0.31 8.97 8.83
C ILE A 796 0.44 7.68 9.21
N LEU A 797 -0.21 6.53 9.36
CA LEU A 797 0.48 5.27 9.67
C LEU A 797 1.51 4.86 8.59
N TYR A 798 1.25 5.17 7.32
CA TYR A 798 2.15 4.91 6.18
C TYR A 798 3.23 5.98 5.97
N LEU A 799 2.93 7.23 6.29
CA LEU A 799 3.85 8.37 6.22
C LEU A 799 4.73 8.46 7.47
N SER A 800 4.29 7.86 8.57
CA SER A 800 5.08 7.50 9.75
C SER A 800 5.88 6.23 9.46
N GLY A 801 5.21 5.07 9.39
CA GLY A 801 5.82 3.75 9.20
C GLY A 801 6.68 3.66 7.94
N GLY A 802 6.14 3.91 6.76
CA GLY A 802 6.89 3.85 5.50
C GLY A 802 8.07 4.82 5.43
N THR A 803 8.04 5.96 6.14
CA THR A 803 9.25 6.80 6.30
C THR A 803 10.24 6.15 7.26
N CYS A 804 9.79 5.64 8.42
CA CYS A 804 10.62 4.85 9.33
C CYS A 804 11.29 3.63 8.64
N VAL A 805 10.60 2.93 7.74
CA VAL A 805 11.19 1.86 6.90
C VAL A 805 12.27 2.41 5.98
N ALA A 806 11.97 3.47 5.21
CA ALA A 806 12.94 4.08 4.31
C ALA A 806 14.20 4.57 5.04
N LEU A 807 14.03 5.15 6.23
CA LEU A 807 15.13 5.60 7.08
C LEU A 807 15.98 4.44 7.63
N ILE A 808 15.41 3.26 7.88
CA ILE A 808 16.19 2.06 8.25
C ILE A 808 17.03 1.56 7.07
N ILE A 809 16.41 1.41 5.89
CA ILE A 809 17.10 0.99 4.66
C ILE A 809 18.30 1.90 4.39
N ILE A 810 18.05 3.21 4.42
CA ILE A 810 19.03 4.23 4.02
C ILE A 810 20.07 4.45 5.10
N GLY A 811 19.67 4.52 6.37
CA GLY A 811 20.58 4.67 7.49
C GLY A 811 21.54 3.49 7.60
N GLY A 812 21.04 2.26 7.43
CA GLY A 812 21.88 1.07 7.41
C GLY A 812 22.73 0.91 6.14
N SER A 813 22.18 1.14 4.93
CA SER A 813 22.99 1.08 3.70
C SER A 813 24.10 2.13 3.70
N THR A 814 23.83 3.32 4.23
CA THR A 814 24.84 4.38 4.36
C THR A 814 25.83 4.07 5.48
N ALA A 815 25.43 3.42 6.57
CA ALA A 815 26.34 2.95 7.61
C ALA A 815 27.32 1.88 7.10
N LYS A 816 26.85 0.98 6.23
CA LYS A 816 27.70 0.03 5.49
C LYS A 816 28.76 0.74 4.65
N ILE A 817 28.36 1.75 3.87
CA ILE A 817 29.28 2.54 3.02
C ILE A 817 30.26 3.34 3.88
N PHE A 818 29.79 3.98 4.95
CA PHE A 818 30.65 4.70 5.92
C PHE A 818 31.73 3.78 6.51
N PHE A 819 31.33 2.59 6.96
CA PHE A 819 32.27 1.59 7.47
C PHE A 819 33.31 1.20 6.41
N GLN A 820 32.90 0.97 5.15
CA GLN A 820 33.82 0.66 4.05
C GLN A 820 34.80 1.82 3.73
N ILE A 821 34.40 3.09 3.90
CA ILE A 821 35.27 4.26 3.68
C ILE A 821 36.29 4.43 4.82
N VAL A 822 35.88 4.20 6.07
CA VAL A 822 36.72 4.40 7.27
C VAL A 822 37.63 3.21 7.53
N CYS A 823 37.13 1.99 7.36
CA CYS A 823 37.85 0.73 7.60
C CYS A 823 38.44 0.16 6.31
N ASP A 824 39.20 0.99 5.58
CA ASP A 824 39.97 0.53 4.42
C ASP A 824 41.04 -0.49 4.82
N ASP A 825 41.42 -1.37 3.89
CA ASP A 825 41.91 -2.74 4.19
C ASP A 825 43.26 -2.86 4.91
N SER A 826 43.94 -1.74 5.21
CA SER A 826 45.18 -1.70 5.99
C SER A 826 45.01 -1.50 7.50
N PHE A 827 43.84 -1.03 7.99
CA PHE A 827 43.68 -0.63 9.40
C PHE A 827 42.64 -1.41 10.22
N CYS A 828 41.58 -1.96 9.61
CA CYS A 828 40.53 -2.67 10.36
C CYS A 828 40.51 -4.18 10.10
N LYS A 829 40.91 -4.99 11.09
CA LYS A 829 40.80 -6.46 11.07
C LYS A 829 39.40 -6.98 11.42
N ALA A 830 38.34 -6.25 11.04
CA ALA A 830 36.97 -6.54 11.44
C ALA A 830 36.14 -7.14 10.28
N GLU A 831 35.29 -8.11 10.59
CA GLU A 831 34.43 -8.76 9.59
C GLU A 831 33.38 -7.80 9.02
N ARG A 832 33.12 -7.90 7.71
CA ARG A 832 32.25 -6.97 6.97
C ARG A 832 30.78 -7.41 7.06
N LEU A 833 30.02 -6.80 7.98
CA LEU A 833 28.58 -7.00 8.16
C LEU A 833 27.76 -6.81 6.85
N THR A 834 26.74 -7.64 6.66
CA THR A 834 25.82 -7.59 5.51
C THR A 834 24.86 -6.39 5.57
N SER A 835 24.19 -6.08 4.45
CA SER A 835 23.20 -4.99 4.41
C SER A 835 22.07 -5.18 5.44
N THR A 836 21.62 -6.42 5.65
CA THR A 836 20.56 -6.75 6.63
C THR A 836 21.03 -6.52 8.06
N GLU A 837 22.27 -6.85 8.38
CA GLU A 837 22.84 -6.60 9.71
C GLU A 837 23.07 -5.10 9.96
N TRP A 838 23.45 -4.34 8.93
CA TRP A 838 23.49 -2.87 9.05
C TRP A 838 22.11 -2.24 9.23
N TYR A 839 21.06 -2.76 8.58
CA TYR A 839 19.67 -2.36 8.86
C TYR A 839 19.30 -2.66 10.32
N LEU A 840 19.76 -3.79 10.87
CA LEU A 840 19.52 -4.17 12.27
C LEU A 840 20.28 -3.27 13.25
N VAL A 841 21.57 -2.99 13.02
CA VAL A 841 22.40 -2.07 13.81
C VAL A 841 21.77 -0.67 13.84
N PHE A 842 21.35 -0.15 12.69
CA PHE A 842 20.64 1.12 12.62
C PHE A 842 19.29 1.07 13.37
N THR A 843 18.52 -0.02 13.23
CA THR A 843 17.25 -0.21 13.95
C THR A 843 17.47 -0.22 15.46
N CYS A 844 18.50 -0.88 15.96
CA CYS A 844 18.85 -0.88 17.39
C CYS A 844 19.15 0.54 17.89
N GLY A 845 19.94 1.33 17.14
CA GLY A 845 20.16 2.75 17.44
C GLY A 845 18.86 3.56 17.43
N ALA A 846 17.99 3.33 16.42
CA ALA A 846 16.72 4.02 16.29
C ALA A 846 15.75 3.68 17.43
N VAL A 847 15.70 2.42 17.86
CA VAL A 847 14.90 1.95 19.01
C VAL A 847 15.45 2.50 20.33
N LEU A 848 16.77 2.59 20.52
CA LEU A 848 17.38 3.18 21.72
C LEU A 848 17.01 4.66 21.86
N LEU A 849 17.14 5.46 20.80
CA LEU A 849 16.76 6.88 20.84
C LEU A 849 15.24 7.08 20.96
N SER A 850 14.43 6.13 20.49
CA SER A 850 12.97 6.18 20.61
C SER A 850 12.45 6.11 22.06
N GLN A 851 13.31 5.74 23.02
CA GLN A 851 12.92 5.67 24.44
C GLN A 851 12.81 7.05 25.12
N LEU A 852 13.22 8.13 24.44
CA LEU A 852 13.02 9.49 24.94
C LEU A 852 11.51 9.81 25.06
N PRO A 853 11.04 10.29 26.23
CA PRO A 853 9.64 10.12 26.63
C PRO A 853 8.65 10.85 25.72
N ASN A 854 8.94 12.10 25.36
CA ASN A 854 8.00 13.01 24.71
C ASN A 854 8.66 13.91 23.65
N MET A 855 7.84 14.59 22.84
CA MET A 855 8.32 15.28 21.63
C MET A 855 9.29 16.44 21.92
N ASN A 856 9.18 17.12 23.07
CA ASN A 856 10.16 18.14 23.47
C ASN A 856 11.51 17.53 23.84
N SER A 857 11.55 16.31 24.39
CA SER A 857 12.81 15.62 24.71
C SER A 857 13.62 15.22 23.46
N ILE A 858 12.98 15.06 22.30
CA ILE A 858 13.66 14.85 21.01
C ILE A 858 13.95 16.16 20.25
N ALA A 859 13.72 17.34 20.83
CA ALA A 859 14.02 18.62 20.16
C ALA A 859 15.53 18.82 19.92
N GLY A 860 16.39 18.39 20.85
CA GLY A 860 17.85 18.40 20.66
C GLY A 860 18.31 17.43 19.56
N ILE A 861 17.75 16.23 19.53
CA ILE A 861 17.94 15.26 18.43
C ILE A 861 17.48 15.84 17.09
N SER A 862 16.37 16.59 17.09
CA SER A 862 15.84 17.24 15.89
C SER A 862 16.68 18.43 15.42
N LEU A 863 17.38 19.12 16.33
CA LEU A 863 18.39 20.13 15.98
C LEU A 863 19.61 19.48 15.31
N VAL A 864 20.13 18.38 15.88
CA VAL A 864 21.22 17.60 15.27
C VAL A 864 20.80 17.08 13.89
N GLY A 865 19.58 16.56 13.76
CA GLY A 865 18.99 16.19 12.46
C GLY A 865 18.94 17.37 11.49
N ALA A 866 18.37 18.51 11.88
CA ALA A 866 18.30 19.71 11.04
C ALA A 866 19.68 20.21 10.57
N ILE A 867 20.68 20.23 11.45
CA ILE A 867 22.07 20.61 11.11
C ILE A 867 22.68 19.61 10.14
N THR A 868 22.59 18.30 10.44
CA THR A 868 23.15 17.27 9.58
C THR A 868 22.43 17.16 8.23
N ALA A 869 21.14 17.52 8.17
CA ALA A 869 20.35 17.59 6.96
C ALA A 869 20.76 18.73 6.02
N ILE A 870 20.91 19.95 6.57
CA ILE A 870 21.51 21.08 5.84
C ILE A 870 22.93 20.70 5.40
N GLY A 871 23.68 20.03 6.29
CA GLY A 871 25.04 19.53 6.05
C GLY A 871 25.14 18.62 4.82
N TYR A 872 24.58 17.41 4.85
CA TYR A 872 24.73 16.48 3.72
C TYR A 872 24.14 17.05 2.43
N CYS A 873 23.02 17.77 2.50
CA CYS A 873 22.37 18.35 1.34
C CYS A 873 23.29 19.36 0.66
N THR A 874 23.94 20.23 1.45
CA THR A 874 24.91 21.22 0.97
C THR A 874 26.19 20.55 0.47
N THR A 875 26.79 19.63 1.23
CA THR A 875 28.00 18.90 0.81
C THR A 875 27.79 18.21 -0.53
N ILE A 876 26.67 17.51 -0.71
CA ILE A 876 26.41 16.76 -1.94
C ILE A 876 26.26 17.69 -3.15
N TRP A 877 25.47 18.77 -3.06
CA TRP A 877 25.33 19.66 -4.23
C TRP A 877 26.58 20.50 -4.50
N VAL A 878 27.28 20.97 -3.47
CA VAL A 878 28.52 21.75 -3.63
C VAL A 878 29.58 20.89 -4.31
N VAL A 879 29.82 19.68 -3.83
CA VAL A 879 30.88 18.81 -4.41
C VAL A 879 30.51 18.40 -5.84
N SER A 880 29.26 18.05 -6.13
CA SER A 880 28.82 17.79 -7.52
C SER A 880 29.04 18.96 -8.47
N VAL A 881 29.02 20.21 -8.00
CA VAL A 881 29.30 21.40 -8.83
C VAL A 881 30.81 21.69 -8.90
N VAL A 882 31.55 21.50 -7.82
CA VAL A 882 32.99 21.81 -7.71
C VAL A 882 33.89 20.82 -8.44
N GLU A 883 33.61 19.51 -8.34
CA GLU A 883 34.34 18.46 -9.09
C GLU A 883 34.03 18.49 -10.60
N GLY A 884 33.06 19.32 -11.00
CA GLY A 884 32.70 19.56 -12.39
C GLY A 884 31.73 18.52 -12.98
N ARG A 885 31.24 18.86 -14.18
CA ARG A 885 30.32 18.04 -14.97
C ARG A 885 31.01 16.75 -15.43
N SER A 886 30.38 15.61 -15.17
CA SER A 886 30.86 14.29 -15.61
C SER A 886 30.95 14.17 -17.14
N SER A 887 31.82 13.27 -17.62
CA SER A 887 32.10 13.12 -19.05
C SER A 887 30.90 12.55 -19.81
N ASN A 888 30.67 13.03 -21.05
CA ASN A 888 29.56 12.63 -21.92
C ASN A 888 28.14 12.82 -21.33
N VAL A 889 27.96 13.76 -20.41
CA VAL A 889 26.63 14.18 -19.92
C VAL A 889 25.80 14.82 -21.05
N SER A 890 24.53 14.45 -21.17
CA SER A 890 23.51 15.20 -21.91
C SER A 890 22.40 15.68 -20.98
N TYR A 891 21.71 16.76 -21.40
CA TYR A 891 20.49 17.29 -20.79
C TYR A 891 19.27 17.13 -21.70
N ASP A 892 19.40 16.35 -22.78
CA ASP A 892 18.24 15.80 -23.49
C ASP A 892 17.33 15.08 -22.49
N LEU A 893 16.01 15.13 -22.70
CA LEU A 893 15.09 14.32 -21.91
C LEU A 893 15.44 12.84 -22.10
N VAL A 894 15.47 12.09 -21.00
CA VAL A 894 15.82 10.65 -21.02
C VAL A 894 14.94 9.93 -22.04
N LYS A 895 15.57 9.48 -23.13
CA LYS A 895 14.88 8.96 -24.31
C LYS A 895 14.07 7.72 -23.95
N SER A 896 12.77 7.96 -23.80
CA SER A 896 11.78 6.97 -23.40
C SER A 896 11.39 6.13 -24.61
N ARG A 897 11.04 4.85 -24.42
CA ARG A 897 10.76 3.91 -25.54
C ARG A 897 9.48 4.21 -26.32
N SER A 898 8.67 5.14 -25.81
CA SER A 898 7.48 5.69 -26.48
C SER A 898 7.16 7.09 -25.92
N ASP A 899 6.36 7.86 -26.65
CA ASP A 899 5.86 9.16 -26.18
C ASP A 899 4.98 9.01 -24.93
N VAL A 900 4.28 7.89 -24.82
CA VAL A 900 3.48 7.50 -23.65
C VAL A 900 4.37 7.36 -22.41
N ALA A 901 5.53 6.69 -22.55
CA ALA A 901 6.52 6.59 -21.49
C ALA A 901 7.10 7.97 -21.11
N CYS A 902 7.34 8.85 -22.09
CA CYS A 902 7.77 10.23 -21.83
C CYS A 902 6.77 11.01 -20.95
N ILE A 903 5.48 11.00 -21.32
CA ILE A 903 4.39 11.66 -20.59
C ILE A 903 4.27 11.13 -19.15
N PHE A 904 4.44 9.82 -18.95
CA PHE A 904 4.37 9.25 -17.61
C PHE A 904 5.63 9.47 -16.77
N ASN A 905 6.81 9.51 -17.38
CA ASN A 905 8.06 9.90 -16.71
C ASN A 905 8.00 11.36 -16.23
N ILE A 906 7.37 12.26 -17.01
CA ILE A 906 7.02 13.63 -16.61
C ILE A 906 6.11 13.64 -15.36
N PHE A 907 5.07 12.82 -15.32
CA PHE A 907 4.17 12.74 -14.16
C PHE A 907 4.81 12.07 -12.92
N ASN A 908 5.70 11.09 -13.10
CA ASN A 908 6.52 10.53 -12.02
C ASN A 908 7.47 11.59 -11.43
N ALA A 909 8.08 12.41 -12.29
CA ALA A 909 8.96 13.50 -11.86
C ALA A 909 8.23 14.56 -11.00
N PHE A 910 6.97 14.90 -11.31
CA PHE A 910 6.13 15.69 -10.40
C PHE A 910 5.90 14.99 -9.05
N GLY A 911 5.85 13.66 -9.02
CA GLY A 911 5.82 12.87 -7.79
C GLY A 911 7.12 12.89 -7.00
N ILE A 912 8.27 12.85 -7.67
CA ILE A 912 9.59 12.97 -7.04
C ILE A 912 9.73 14.37 -6.41
N ILE A 913 9.27 15.41 -7.12
CA ILE A 913 9.16 16.78 -6.58
C ILE A 913 8.26 16.82 -5.34
N ALA A 914 7.10 16.17 -5.37
CA ALA A 914 6.20 16.09 -4.21
C ALA A 914 6.79 15.29 -3.04
N PHE A 915 7.56 14.23 -3.31
CA PHE A 915 8.21 13.40 -2.29
C PHE A 915 9.30 14.15 -1.54
N ALA A 916 10.05 15.03 -2.23
CA ALA A 916 11.10 15.84 -1.62
C ALA A 916 10.60 16.71 -0.45
N PHE A 917 9.34 17.16 -0.49
CA PHE A 917 8.73 18.02 0.53
C PHE A 917 7.79 17.25 1.47
N ARG A 918 8.31 16.23 2.16
CA ARG A 918 7.60 15.49 3.21
C ARG A 918 7.62 16.24 4.57
N GLY A 919 7.05 15.66 5.62
CA GLY A 919 7.03 16.25 6.99
C GLY A 919 5.75 17.03 7.35
N HIS A 920 4.97 17.46 6.35
CA HIS A 920 3.69 18.17 6.48
C HIS A 920 2.67 17.57 7.45
N ASN A 921 2.62 16.25 7.51
CA ASN A 921 1.74 15.46 8.35
C ASN A 921 2.13 15.44 9.84
N LEU A 922 3.24 16.07 10.19
CA LEU A 922 3.72 16.24 11.56
C LEU A 922 3.41 17.65 12.09
N ILE A 923 2.88 18.56 11.26
CA ILE A 923 2.85 19.98 11.61
C ILE A 923 1.92 20.30 12.78
N LEU A 924 0.85 19.51 12.96
CA LEU A 924 -0.11 19.69 14.05
C LEU A 924 0.43 19.09 15.35
N GLU A 925 1.18 18.01 15.23
CA GLU A 925 1.90 17.32 16.29
C GLU A 925 3.05 18.18 16.82
N ILE A 926 3.86 18.77 15.93
CA ILE A 926 4.86 19.79 16.26
C ILE A 926 4.17 20.99 16.93
N GLN A 927 3.07 21.49 16.38
CA GLN A 927 2.34 22.62 16.98
C GLN A 927 1.67 22.26 18.32
N ALA A 928 1.32 21.00 18.56
CA ALA A 928 0.75 20.52 19.81
C ALA A 928 1.74 20.64 20.97
N THR A 929 3.05 20.56 20.70
CA THR A 929 4.11 20.80 21.68
C THR A 929 4.18 22.24 22.18
N MET A 930 3.49 23.20 21.57
CA MET A 930 3.60 24.61 21.96
C MET A 930 2.66 25.02 23.10
N PRO A 931 3.01 26.04 23.90
CA PRO A 931 2.03 26.72 24.74
C PRO A 931 1.02 27.46 23.85
N SER A 932 -0.19 27.67 24.37
CA SER A 932 -1.23 28.42 23.67
C SER A 932 -2.20 29.06 24.67
N SER A 933 -2.67 30.26 24.37
CA SER A 933 -3.74 30.94 25.11
C SER A 933 -4.63 31.73 24.15
N GLY A 934 -5.80 32.20 24.62
CA GLY A 934 -6.69 33.04 23.82
C GLY A 934 -6.06 34.35 23.31
N ILE A 935 -5.00 34.82 23.96
CA ILE A 935 -4.23 36.02 23.56
C ILE A 935 -2.98 35.64 22.75
N HIS A 936 -2.38 34.48 23.03
CA HIS A 936 -1.16 33.98 22.40
C HIS A 936 -1.40 32.60 21.76
N PRO A 937 -2.09 32.54 20.60
CA PRO A 937 -2.37 31.28 19.91
C PRO A 937 -1.09 30.69 19.30
N SER A 938 -0.93 29.37 19.42
CA SER A 938 0.29 28.64 18.98
C SER A 938 0.61 28.82 17.49
N ARG A 939 -0.38 29.17 16.68
CA ARG A 939 -0.22 29.49 15.24
C ARG A 939 0.87 30.53 14.96
N ILE A 940 1.12 31.46 15.89
CA ILE A 940 2.11 32.54 15.71
C ILE A 940 3.55 32.02 15.80
N PRO A 941 4.01 31.41 16.92
CA PRO A 941 5.34 30.80 16.97
C PRO A 941 5.49 29.66 15.95
N MET A 942 4.44 28.89 15.68
CA MET A 942 4.48 27.83 14.69
C MET A 942 4.74 28.36 13.27
N TRP A 943 4.00 29.38 12.83
CA TRP A 943 4.19 29.97 11.51
C TRP A 943 5.55 30.69 11.35
N ARG A 944 6.14 31.20 12.45
CA ARG A 944 7.52 31.68 12.45
C ARG A 944 8.52 30.55 12.19
N GLY A 945 8.38 29.43 12.90
CA GLY A 945 9.23 28.24 12.70
C GLY A 945 9.10 27.63 11.30
N VAL A 946 7.87 27.58 10.76
CA VAL A 946 7.60 27.16 9.37
C VAL A 946 8.30 28.06 8.36
N LYS A 947 8.15 29.39 8.43
CA LYS A 947 8.81 30.27 7.45
C LYS A 947 10.34 30.17 7.49
N ALA A 948 10.93 30.04 8.67
CA ALA A 948 12.39 29.90 8.83
C ALA A 948 12.89 28.56 8.26
N SER A 949 12.23 27.46 8.59
CA SER A 949 12.55 26.14 8.04
C SER A 949 12.33 26.07 6.53
N TYR A 950 11.26 26.67 6.00
CA TYR A 950 10.98 26.65 4.55
C TYR A 950 11.97 27.48 3.73
N ALA A 951 12.45 28.61 4.25
CA ALA A 951 13.53 29.36 3.60
C ALA A 951 14.82 28.51 3.50
N LEU A 952 15.20 27.83 4.58
CA LEU A 952 16.37 26.95 4.62
C LEU A 952 16.19 25.69 3.75
N ILE A 953 14.99 25.09 3.73
CA ILE A 953 14.63 24.00 2.80
C ILE A 953 14.83 24.45 1.36
N ALA A 954 14.35 25.65 0.97
CA ALA A 954 14.55 26.16 -0.38
C ALA A 954 16.05 26.32 -0.72
N ILE A 955 16.82 26.93 0.19
CA ILE A 955 18.27 27.16 0.03
C ILE A 955 19.06 25.84 -0.07
N CYS A 956 18.61 24.75 0.54
CA CYS A 956 19.27 23.45 0.42
C CYS A 956 18.80 22.67 -0.82
N VAL A 957 17.48 22.58 -1.02
CA VAL A 957 16.84 21.64 -1.94
C VAL A 957 16.79 22.15 -3.38
N PHE A 958 16.73 23.46 -3.62
CA PHE A 958 16.75 24.01 -4.99
C PHE A 958 18.16 23.94 -5.61
N PRO A 959 19.26 24.32 -4.93
CA PRO A 959 20.61 24.10 -5.44
C PRO A 959 20.96 22.61 -5.59
N LEU A 960 20.42 21.73 -4.74
CA LEU A 960 20.54 20.29 -4.95
C LEU A 960 19.87 19.84 -6.26
N ALA A 961 18.61 20.25 -6.51
CA ALA A 961 17.89 19.97 -7.76
C ALA A 961 18.68 20.44 -8.99
N ILE A 962 19.10 21.70 -8.98
CA ILE A 962 19.72 22.40 -10.11
C ILE A 962 21.16 21.95 -10.31
N GLY A 963 21.99 21.98 -9.27
CA GLY A 963 23.41 21.58 -9.32
C GLY A 963 23.59 20.09 -9.61
N GLY A 964 22.72 19.23 -9.06
CA GLY A 964 22.73 17.80 -9.35
C GLY A 964 22.36 17.48 -10.80
N TYR A 965 21.33 18.14 -11.35
CA TYR A 965 21.00 17.99 -12.77
C TYR A 965 22.06 18.61 -13.69
N TRP A 966 22.74 19.68 -13.26
CA TRP A 966 23.86 20.26 -14.00
C TRP A 966 25.08 19.31 -14.09
N ALA A 967 25.48 18.71 -12.97
CA ALA A 967 26.69 17.89 -12.86
C ALA A 967 26.62 16.56 -13.64
N TYR A 968 25.43 15.95 -13.65
CA TYR A 968 25.22 14.58 -14.15
C TYR A 968 24.20 14.48 -15.29
N GLY A 969 23.29 15.45 -15.45
CA GLY A 969 22.23 15.41 -16.46
C GLY A 969 21.46 14.09 -16.44
N GLN A 970 21.35 13.43 -17.60
CA GLN A 970 20.73 12.11 -17.74
C GLN A 970 21.47 10.95 -17.02
N GLN A 971 22.66 11.17 -16.46
CA GLN A 971 23.48 10.13 -15.83
C GLN A 971 23.22 9.92 -14.33
N ILE A 972 22.31 10.69 -13.70
CA ILE A 972 22.01 10.56 -12.27
C ILE A 972 21.43 9.15 -11.97
N PRO A 973 22.02 8.36 -11.06
CA PRO A 973 21.44 7.09 -10.61
C PRO A 973 20.07 7.29 -9.96
N THR A 974 19.13 6.39 -10.22
CA THR A 974 17.75 6.46 -9.69
C THR A 974 17.67 6.43 -8.16
N SER A 975 18.68 5.87 -7.49
CA SER A 975 18.90 5.94 -6.04
C SER A 975 19.23 7.35 -5.51
N GLY A 976 19.41 8.33 -6.39
CA GLY A 976 19.66 9.74 -6.07
C GLY A 976 21.14 10.11 -5.89
N MET A 977 21.34 11.39 -5.59
CA MET A 977 22.62 12.10 -5.59
C MET A 977 23.70 11.51 -4.68
N LEU A 978 23.33 10.85 -3.58
CA LEU A 978 24.31 10.20 -2.70
C LEU A 978 25.09 9.12 -3.46
N ASN A 979 24.40 8.34 -4.29
CA ASN A 979 25.04 7.34 -5.13
C ASN A 979 25.74 7.97 -6.34
N ALA A 980 25.20 9.05 -6.91
CA ALA A 980 25.87 9.81 -7.98
C ALA A 980 27.27 10.26 -7.55
N LEU A 981 27.38 10.81 -6.33
CA LEU A 981 28.65 11.29 -5.77
C LEU A 981 29.69 10.17 -5.66
N PHE A 982 29.31 9.00 -5.13
CA PHE A 982 30.21 7.84 -5.02
C PHE A 982 30.53 7.19 -6.38
N MET A 983 29.57 7.17 -7.30
CA MET A 983 29.73 6.57 -8.62
C MET A 983 30.67 7.37 -9.53
N PHE A 984 30.54 8.70 -9.54
CA PHE A 984 31.28 9.56 -10.48
C PHE A 984 32.56 10.17 -9.89
N HIS A 985 32.63 10.38 -8.57
CA HIS A 985 33.77 11.04 -7.92
C HIS A 985 34.30 10.28 -6.68
N GLY A 986 33.81 9.06 -6.41
CA GLY A 986 34.23 8.27 -5.25
C GLY A 986 35.71 7.83 -5.23
N LYS A 987 36.46 8.12 -6.30
CA LYS A 987 37.93 7.96 -6.35
C LYS A 987 38.69 9.26 -6.16
N ASP A 988 38.06 10.39 -6.47
CA ASP A 988 38.67 11.72 -6.56
C ASP A 988 38.43 12.54 -5.29
N LEU A 989 37.26 12.38 -4.65
CA LEU A 989 37.01 12.91 -3.30
C LEU A 989 37.94 12.28 -2.27
N ALA A 990 38.52 13.12 -1.42
CA ALA A 990 39.13 12.68 -0.17
C ALA A 990 38.14 11.85 0.68
N LYS A 991 38.62 10.71 1.21
CA LYS A 991 37.82 9.78 2.06
C LYS A 991 37.16 10.47 3.27
N SER A 992 37.75 11.55 3.77
CA SER A 992 37.16 12.39 4.82
C SER A 992 35.84 13.06 4.40
N VAL A 993 35.76 13.57 3.17
CA VAL A 993 34.53 14.18 2.61
C VAL A 993 33.47 13.11 2.35
N GLN A 994 33.88 11.97 1.80
CA GLN A 994 33.02 10.81 1.57
C GLN A 994 32.41 10.27 2.88
N GLY A 995 33.26 10.06 3.89
CA GLY A 995 32.86 9.59 5.22
C GLY A 995 31.97 10.61 5.94
N LEU A 996 32.27 11.92 5.83
CA LEU A 996 31.44 12.98 6.38
C LEU A 996 30.04 12.99 5.73
N ALA A 997 29.95 12.91 4.40
CA ALA A 997 28.66 12.85 3.69
C ALA A 997 27.81 11.66 4.16
N CYS A 998 28.41 10.47 4.30
CA CYS A 998 27.72 9.31 4.86
C CYS A 998 27.28 9.54 6.32
N LEU A 999 28.17 10.02 7.18
CA LEU A 999 27.90 10.23 8.61
C LEU A 999 26.74 11.20 8.83
N LEU A 1000 26.69 12.29 8.06
CA LEU A 1000 25.61 13.28 8.11
C LEU A 1000 24.27 12.67 7.65
N VAL A 1001 24.25 11.82 6.61
CA VAL A 1001 23.04 11.09 6.17
C VAL A 1001 22.58 10.07 7.21
N ILE A 1002 23.49 9.32 7.84
CA ILE A 1002 23.17 8.34 8.90
C ILE A 1002 22.54 9.06 10.10
N ILE A 1003 23.16 10.14 10.57
CA ILE A 1003 22.68 10.92 11.72
C ILE A 1003 21.33 11.57 11.41
N ASN A 1004 21.15 12.20 10.23
CA ASN A 1004 19.84 12.73 9.87
C ASN A 1004 18.79 11.62 9.77
N SER A 1005 19.14 10.46 9.23
CA SER A 1005 18.18 9.35 9.12
C SER A 1005 17.73 8.86 10.49
N LEU A 1006 18.68 8.72 11.42
CA LEU A 1006 18.50 8.23 12.78
C LEU A 1006 17.69 9.20 13.66
N THR A 1007 17.92 10.50 13.48
CA THR A 1007 17.21 11.59 14.16
C THR A 1007 15.79 11.78 13.58
N SER A 1008 15.66 11.77 12.25
CA SER A 1008 14.37 11.82 11.52
C SER A 1008 13.43 10.70 11.96
N PHE A 1009 13.95 9.49 12.17
CA PHE A 1009 13.16 8.34 12.60
C PHE A 1009 12.35 8.66 13.87
N GLN A 1010 12.93 9.40 14.81
CA GLN A 1010 12.30 9.72 16.09
C GLN A 1010 11.09 10.63 15.91
N ILE A 1011 11.18 11.60 14.99
CA ILE A 1011 10.08 12.52 14.69
C ILE A 1011 8.98 11.80 13.90
N TYR A 1012 9.36 10.98 12.90
CA TYR A 1012 8.40 10.25 12.08
C TYR A 1012 7.71 9.09 12.83
N ALA A 1013 8.34 8.48 13.82
CA ALA A 1013 7.73 7.43 14.64
C ALA A 1013 6.72 7.99 15.66
N MET A 1014 6.91 9.23 16.12
CA MET A 1014 6.17 9.80 17.25
C MET A 1014 4.64 9.81 17.10
N PRO A 1015 4.03 10.10 15.92
CA PRO A 1015 2.58 9.98 15.73
C PRO A 1015 2.05 8.55 15.91
N THR A 1016 2.83 7.53 15.52
CA THR A 1016 2.43 6.13 15.70
C THR A 1016 2.60 5.70 17.17
N PHE A 1017 3.65 6.15 17.85
CA PHE A 1017 3.79 5.94 19.30
C PHE A 1017 2.63 6.59 20.08
N ASP A 1018 2.25 7.81 19.73
CA ASP A 1018 1.15 8.52 20.38
C ASP A 1018 -0.20 7.84 20.13
N GLU A 1019 -0.47 7.39 18.90
CA GLU A 1019 -1.65 6.59 18.57
C GLU A 1019 -1.68 5.27 19.36
N MET A 1020 -0.57 4.53 19.44
CA MET A 1020 -0.46 3.27 20.20
C MET A 1020 -0.67 3.47 21.71
N GLU A 1021 -0.03 4.48 22.29
CA GLU A 1021 -0.20 4.82 23.71
C GLU A 1021 -1.61 5.37 24.00
N SER A 1022 -2.24 6.09 23.05
CA SER A 1022 -3.63 6.55 23.18
C SER A 1022 -4.62 5.40 23.27
N GLY A 1023 -4.40 4.30 22.54
CA GLY A 1023 -5.23 3.10 22.61
C GLY A 1023 -5.23 2.46 24.01
N TYR A 1024 -4.11 2.55 24.73
CA TYR A 1024 -4.03 2.14 26.13
C TYR A 1024 -4.68 3.17 27.06
N VAL A 1025 -4.33 4.46 26.94
CA VAL A 1025 -4.82 5.53 27.81
C VAL A 1025 -6.35 5.68 27.75
N ILE A 1026 -6.94 5.66 26.55
CA ILE A 1026 -8.38 5.76 26.35
C ILE A 1026 -9.12 4.57 26.99
N LYS A 1027 -8.53 3.36 26.93
CA LYS A 1027 -9.10 2.11 27.45
C LYS A 1027 -8.97 1.97 28.98
N PHE A 1028 -7.81 2.28 29.53
CA PHE A 1028 -7.48 2.04 30.95
C PHE A 1028 -7.51 3.29 31.83
N LYS A 1029 -7.77 4.47 31.25
CA LYS A 1029 -8.02 5.75 31.96
C LYS A 1029 -6.88 6.18 32.91
N LYS A 1030 -5.66 5.75 32.61
CA LYS A 1030 -4.41 6.01 33.34
C LYS A 1030 -3.25 6.17 32.36
N PRO A 1031 -2.15 6.86 32.71
CA PRO A 1031 -0.98 7.01 31.83
C PRO A 1031 -0.39 5.66 31.42
N CYS A 1032 0.24 5.62 30.24
CA CYS A 1032 0.99 4.45 29.78
C CYS A 1032 2.19 4.19 30.70
N PRO A 1033 2.34 3.01 31.32
CA PRO A 1033 3.49 2.71 32.17
C PRO A 1033 4.75 2.61 31.32
N TRP A 1034 5.89 3.07 31.85
CA TRP A 1034 7.14 3.21 31.10
C TRP A 1034 7.57 1.94 30.36
N TRP A 1035 7.40 0.76 30.97
CA TRP A 1035 7.75 -0.52 30.35
C TRP A 1035 6.88 -0.85 29.13
N LEU A 1036 5.60 -0.46 29.12
CA LEU A 1036 4.70 -0.68 27.98
C LEU A 1036 5.02 0.29 26.84
N ARG A 1037 5.38 1.54 27.19
CA ARG A 1037 5.96 2.52 26.28
C ARG A 1037 7.22 1.95 25.59
N VAL A 1038 8.15 1.34 26.34
CA VAL A 1038 9.33 0.65 25.76
C VAL A 1038 8.94 -0.49 24.80
N VAL A 1039 8.02 -1.37 25.22
CA VAL A 1039 7.57 -2.52 24.41
C VAL A 1039 6.89 -2.07 23.11
N MET A 1040 5.98 -1.10 23.17
CA MET A 1040 5.28 -0.57 22.00
C MET A 1040 6.25 0.06 20.97
N ARG A 1041 7.22 0.84 21.45
CA ARG A 1041 8.19 1.53 20.59
C ARG A 1041 9.19 0.57 19.95
N SER A 1042 9.67 -0.40 20.72
CA SER A 1042 10.53 -1.49 20.22
C SER A 1042 9.79 -2.34 19.18
N PHE A 1043 8.52 -2.70 19.42
CA PHE A 1043 7.70 -3.44 18.46
C PHE A 1043 7.56 -2.70 17.12
N PHE A 1044 7.23 -1.41 17.15
CA PHE A 1044 7.16 -0.60 15.92
C PHE A 1044 8.53 -0.51 15.22
N GLY A 1045 9.63 -0.33 15.97
CA GLY A 1045 10.99 -0.34 15.42
C GLY A 1045 11.31 -1.62 14.66
N PHE A 1046 11.16 -2.78 15.31
CA PHE A 1046 11.45 -4.08 14.70
C PHE A 1046 10.43 -4.49 13.61
N ALA A 1047 9.18 -3.99 13.67
CA ALA A 1047 8.24 -4.13 12.57
C ALA A 1047 8.74 -3.36 11.33
N ASN A 1048 9.16 -2.10 11.47
CA ASN A 1048 9.73 -1.34 10.35
C ASN A 1048 11.03 -1.98 9.82
N PHE A 1049 11.83 -2.63 10.67
CA PHE A 1049 12.99 -3.43 10.22
C PHE A 1049 12.56 -4.64 9.38
N PHE A 1050 11.51 -5.37 9.77
CA PHE A 1050 10.96 -6.45 8.95
C PHE A 1050 10.48 -5.93 7.58
N PHE A 1051 9.79 -4.79 7.54
CA PHE A 1051 9.45 -4.10 6.28
C PHE A 1051 10.70 -3.67 5.49
N ALA A 1052 11.79 -3.25 6.15
CA ALA A 1052 13.02 -2.81 5.49
C ALA A 1052 13.81 -3.97 4.86
N VAL A 1053 13.84 -5.13 5.53
CA VAL A 1053 14.47 -6.36 5.00
C VAL A 1053 13.61 -6.99 3.91
N ALA A 1054 12.28 -6.92 4.02
CA ALA A 1054 11.38 -7.35 2.95
C ALA A 1054 11.45 -6.41 1.72
N PHE A 1055 11.53 -5.09 1.94
CA PHE A 1055 11.44 -4.07 0.89
C PHE A 1055 12.68 -3.15 0.85
N PRO A 1056 13.91 -3.65 0.61
CA PRO A 1056 15.18 -2.91 0.75
C PRO A 1056 15.42 -1.69 -0.16
N PHE A 1057 14.39 -1.15 -0.80
CA PHE A 1057 14.52 -0.39 -2.04
C PHE A 1057 13.56 0.79 -2.20
N LEU A 1058 12.98 1.29 -1.10
CA LEU A 1058 11.97 2.37 -1.13
C LEU A 1058 12.41 3.69 -1.81
N GLY A 1059 13.69 3.83 -2.21
CA GLY A 1059 14.17 4.90 -3.08
C GLY A 1059 13.67 4.83 -4.52
N SER A 1060 13.59 3.64 -5.15
CA SER A 1060 13.16 3.49 -6.55
C SER A 1060 11.67 3.80 -6.76
N VAL A 1061 10.88 3.84 -5.69
CA VAL A 1061 9.46 4.23 -5.69
C VAL A 1061 9.20 5.65 -5.17
N ALA A 1062 10.23 6.49 -5.05
CA ALA A 1062 10.15 7.87 -4.56
C ALA A 1062 8.93 8.66 -5.08
N GLY A 1063 8.73 8.72 -6.40
CA GLY A 1063 7.65 9.52 -6.99
C GLY A 1063 6.24 9.05 -6.63
N LEU A 1064 6.06 7.74 -6.46
CA LEU A 1064 4.82 7.14 -5.96
C LEU A 1064 4.57 7.51 -4.49
N VAL A 1065 5.62 7.42 -3.68
CA VAL A 1065 5.60 7.66 -2.24
C VAL A 1065 5.33 9.15 -1.94
N GLY A 1066 5.69 10.05 -2.86
CA GLY A 1066 5.21 11.44 -2.94
C GLY A 1066 3.76 11.56 -3.40
N GLY A 1067 3.38 10.90 -4.50
CA GLY A 1067 2.02 10.93 -5.04
C GLY A 1067 0.93 10.48 -4.05
N ILE A 1068 1.20 9.45 -3.24
CA ILE A 1068 0.32 8.96 -2.17
C ILE A 1068 0.28 9.93 -0.97
N ALA A 1069 1.32 10.77 -0.79
CA ALA A 1069 1.36 11.79 0.25
C ALA A 1069 0.66 13.10 -0.16
N LEU A 1070 0.66 13.49 -1.45
CA LEU A 1070 0.05 14.70 -1.99
C LEU A 1070 -1.36 15.02 -1.43
N PRO A 1071 -2.28 14.06 -1.28
CA PRO A 1071 -3.58 14.34 -0.69
C PRO A 1071 -3.47 14.89 0.75
N VAL A 1072 -2.60 14.27 1.57
CA VAL A 1072 -2.31 14.64 2.97
C VAL A 1072 -1.68 16.02 3.08
N THR A 1073 -0.79 16.34 2.15
CA THR A 1073 0.06 17.52 2.26
C THR A 1073 -0.51 18.73 1.52
N LEU A 1074 -1.23 18.54 0.40
CA LEU A 1074 -1.73 19.61 -0.48
C LEU A 1074 -3.27 19.75 -0.58
N ALA A 1075 -4.04 18.69 -0.35
CA ALA A 1075 -5.49 18.69 -0.63
C ALA A 1075 -6.37 18.72 0.63
N TYR A 1076 -6.11 17.85 1.60
CA TYR A 1076 -6.90 17.77 2.84
C TYR A 1076 -6.91 19.08 3.63
N PRO A 1077 -5.79 19.84 3.75
CA PRO A 1077 -5.80 21.12 4.46
C PRO A 1077 -6.82 22.11 3.88
N CYS A 1078 -6.96 22.13 2.54
CA CYS A 1078 -7.92 22.96 1.83
C CYS A 1078 -9.38 22.55 2.14
N PHE A 1079 -9.65 21.24 2.17
CA PHE A 1079 -10.98 20.73 2.53
C PHE A 1079 -11.31 20.89 4.02
N MET A 1080 -10.33 20.75 4.92
CA MET A 1080 -10.47 21.07 6.34
C MET A 1080 -10.76 22.55 6.55
N TRP A 1081 -10.11 23.43 5.79
CA TRP A 1081 -10.39 24.86 5.79
C TRP A 1081 -11.82 25.15 5.37
N LEU A 1082 -12.26 24.58 4.23
CA LEU A 1082 -13.63 24.71 3.72
C LEU A 1082 -14.70 24.22 4.71
N LYS A 1083 -14.42 23.18 5.51
CA LYS A 1083 -15.39 22.59 6.44
C LYS A 1083 -15.38 23.18 7.86
N ILE A 1084 -14.20 23.48 8.41
CA ILE A 1084 -14.07 24.09 9.75
C ILE A 1084 -14.32 25.60 9.69
N LYS A 1085 -13.64 26.33 8.80
CA LYS A 1085 -13.72 27.80 8.74
C LYS A 1085 -14.86 28.33 7.86
N LYS A 1086 -15.55 27.44 7.11
CA LYS A 1086 -16.75 27.70 6.29
C LYS A 1086 -16.70 29.06 5.56
N PRO A 1087 -15.65 29.32 4.75
CA PRO A 1087 -15.59 30.56 3.97
C PRO A 1087 -16.82 30.67 3.07
N GLN A 1088 -17.28 31.91 2.84
CA GLN A 1088 -18.49 32.20 2.07
C GLN A 1088 -18.45 31.49 0.71
N VAL A 1089 -19.56 30.85 0.34
CA VAL A 1089 -19.71 30.12 -0.93
C VAL A 1089 -19.41 31.06 -2.09
N TYR A 1090 -18.64 30.58 -3.07
CA TYR A 1090 -18.13 31.32 -4.23
C TYR A 1090 -17.12 32.45 -3.97
N SER A 1091 -16.76 32.76 -2.72
CA SER A 1091 -15.65 33.70 -2.45
C SER A 1091 -14.30 33.17 -2.98
N LEU A 1092 -13.31 34.05 -3.23
CA LEU A 1092 -12.00 33.63 -3.75
C LEU A 1092 -11.30 32.60 -2.83
N LYS A 1093 -11.43 32.71 -1.50
CA LYS A 1093 -10.88 31.69 -0.58
C LYS A 1093 -11.64 30.36 -0.65
N TRP A 1094 -12.93 30.38 -0.96
CA TRP A 1094 -13.71 29.17 -1.20
C TRP A 1094 -13.28 28.52 -2.53
N TRP A 1095 -13.25 29.28 -3.63
CA TRP A 1095 -12.78 28.80 -4.94
C TRP A 1095 -11.33 28.31 -4.91
N LEU A 1096 -10.40 29.04 -4.32
CA LEU A 1096 -8.98 28.64 -4.22
C LEU A 1096 -8.82 27.32 -3.47
N ASN A 1097 -9.53 27.11 -2.37
CA ASN A 1097 -9.46 25.84 -1.63
C ASN A 1097 -10.21 24.70 -2.32
N TRP A 1098 -11.23 24.99 -3.14
CA TRP A 1098 -11.84 23.98 -4.00
C TRP A 1098 -10.95 23.62 -5.19
N VAL A 1099 -10.36 24.59 -5.88
CA VAL A 1099 -9.46 24.36 -7.02
C VAL A 1099 -8.18 23.68 -6.55
N LEU A 1100 -7.47 24.19 -5.53
CA LEU A 1100 -6.29 23.50 -4.99
C LEU A 1100 -6.66 22.15 -4.34
N GLY A 1101 -7.82 22.03 -3.69
CA GLY A 1101 -8.29 20.76 -3.15
C GLY A 1101 -8.52 19.70 -4.25
N VAL A 1102 -9.27 20.06 -5.30
CA VAL A 1102 -9.64 19.17 -6.41
C VAL A 1102 -8.46 18.93 -7.35
N PHE A 1103 -7.66 19.96 -7.66
CA PHE A 1103 -6.45 19.83 -8.45
C PHE A 1103 -5.37 19.06 -7.69
N GLY A 1104 -5.26 19.20 -6.37
CA GLY A 1104 -4.41 18.34 -5.53
C GLY A 1104 -4.80 16.87 -5.61
N MET A 1105 -6.09 16.58 -5.79
CA MET A 1105 -6.58 15.22 -6.02
C MET A 1105 -6.41 14.73 -7.44
N GLY A 1106 -6.68 15.55 -8.45
CA GLY A 1106 -6.38 15.23 -9.85
C GLY A 1106 -4.88 14.98 -10.05
N LEU A 1107 -4.04 15.88 -9.55
CA LEU A 1107 -2.59 15.77 -9.58
C LEU A 1107 -2.10 14.55 -8.80
N SER A 1108 -2.62 14.27 -7.60
CA SER A 1108 -2.27 13.03 -6.89
C SER A 1108 -2.58 11.78 -7.73
N VAL A 1109 -3.78 11.69 -8.33
CA VAL A 1109 -4.11 10.55 -9.20
C VAL A 1109 -3.15 10.47 -10.40
N VAL A 1110 -2.95 11.57 -11.14
CA VAL A 1110 -2.06 11.61 -12.32
C VAL A 1110 -0.61 11.30 -11.98
N VAL A 1111 -0.09 11.86 -10.88
CA VAL A 1111 1.27 11.64 -10.39
C VAL A 1111 1.50 10.19 -10.01
N ILE A 1112 0.59 9.59 -9.24
CA ILE A 1112 0.76 8.18 -8.88
C ILE A 1112 0.65 7.32 -10.17
N VAL A 1113 -0.22 7.65 -11.14
CA VAL A 1113 -0.29 6.90 -12.43
C VAL A 1113 1.05 6.96 -13.16
N GLY A 1114 1.65 8.14 -13.27
CA GLY A 1114 2.97 8.32 -13.90
C GLY A 1114 4.07 7.55 -13.20
N ALA A 1115 4.11 7.63 -11.86
CA ALA A 1115 5.06 6.87 -11.06
C ALA A 1115 4.94 5.37 -11.33
N LEU A 1116 3.72 4.84 -11.43
CA LEU A 1116 3.48 3.42 -11.70
C LEU A 1116 3.89 2.98 -13.07
N TYR A 1117 3.56 3.78 -14.08
CA TYR A 1117 4.04 3.49 -15.41
C TYR A 1117 5.58 3.46 -15.41
N THR A 1118 6.26 4.46 -14.84
CA THR A 1118 7.74 4.45 -14.78
C THR A 1118 8.27 3.22 -14.07
N ILE A 1119 7.70 2.91 -12.90
CA ILE A 1119 8.07 1.76 -12.07
C ILE A 1119 7.82 0.43 -12.81
N ILE A 1120 6.82 0.32 -13.71
CA ILE A 1120 6.55 -0.84 -14.58
C ILE A 1120 7.43 -0.87 -15.83
N ASP A 1121 7.76 0.29 -16.41
CA ASP A 1121 8.54 0.45 -17.65
C ASP A 1121 10.04 0.23 -17.40
N THR A 1122 10.54 0.66 -16.22
CA THR A 1122 11.84 0.20 -15.71
C THR A 1122 11.72 -1.20 -15.15
N GLY A 1123 10.94 -1.41 -14.09
CA GLY A 1123 11.27 -2.45 -13.12
C GLY A 1123 12.18 -1.96 -12.00
N VAL A 1124 12.47 -2.85 -11.04
CA VAL A 1124 12.98 -2.54 -9.69
C VAL A 1124 14.04 -3.69 -9.32
N GLN A 1125 15.17 -3.37 -8.64
CA GLN A 1125 16.47 -4.00 -8.15
C GLN A 1125 16.81 -4.87 -6.89
N VAL A 1126 16.17 -5.99 -6.50
CA VAL A 1126 16.60 -6.70 -5.24
C VAL A 1126 17.94 -7.43 -5.34
#